data_AF-A0A117S9V9-F1
#
_entry.id   AF-A0A117S9V9-F1
#
_cell.length_a   1.000
_cell.length_b   1.000
_cell.length_c   1.000
_cell.angle_alpha   90.00
_cell.angle_beta   90.00
_cell.angle_gamma   90.00
#
_symmetry.space_group_name_H-M   'P 1'
#
loop_
_entity.id
_entity.type
_entity.pdbx_description
1 polymer ?
#
loop_
_entity_poly.entity_id
_entity_poly.type
_entity_poly.pdbx_seq_one_letter_code
_entity_poly.pdbx_strand_id
1 'polypeptide(L)'
;MFFLCAGTISAQGYVVAVGGGSEDKGGWSDKPYKYIVDRSINKKIIIISDDSPSDSSWLPNYFKSLGAAEAYNFYIPTKAFANLEGTAEIIKSAGAVFIRGGDQWIYTNLWKGTLVEDAIREVFNNGGVVGGTSAGAMVLGDLVFTASQYSSIDSEDALNNPFSSGVKLEDDFLKLTPNVIFDTHFIERGRFGRLMALLYNFHYSSGREIIGVGIDDRTAVAISPDLIAEVMGSGTVTFFQKDELTNYIKTADGYVIDNLKADLLVEGWKWNIAEKKMYSMPESAKPFSSNVNAPDNDFKILNLPINSASDKLLSEISSEDNVLIVFDNKSPQSAGIIKNKLASAGINIESFELTTASLNDTSESAKFLKKKKLIFITESAENMRQLADTNYLASKYLRERITEKSNFYFIGKSGKLAGSYFVGNTDVDKLAAYKGRMNIYAGLGLYDNVIIQPDIFSNGDYEENWSSSIPFGLMKARKNIGLYFNDRADISINSKSIKNSEKTIWGIIDLRNSTFTDSSKWKMSSSSTRQSVAFDNLRFSYSKSSYSFNLETRRMDFESSIDRVKNSEIPTEYRLDQNYPNPFNPSTSIEYYIPKAGIVKLEIYNSLGQLVNVLVEDNQNKGKYRVTWNGKDSYGNSLSSGVYFYRLKTNEYSYTNKMLLLK
;
A
#
# COMPACT_ATOMS: atom_id res chain seq x y z
N MET A 1 20.13 32.45 -46.53
CA MET A 1 20.12 32.63 -45.06
C MET A 1 19.21 31.56 -44.49
N PHE A 2 19.77 30.39 -44.15
CA PHE A 2 19.02 29.32 -43.49
C PHE A 2 19.11 29.59 -41.98
N PHE A 3 17.98 29.93 -41.36
CA PHE A 3 17.89 29.96 -39.90
C PHE A 3 17.81 28.51 -39.42
N LEU A 4 18.91 27.99 -38.87
CA LEU A 4 18.88 26.85 -37.96
C LEU A 4 18.21 27.34 -36.67
N CYS A 5 16.95 26.95 -36.46
CA CYS A 5 16.41 26.89 -35.10
C CYS A 5 17.18 25.79 -34.36
N ALA A 6 18.25 26.18 -33.67
CA ALA A 6 18.80 25.37 -32.60
C ALA A 6 17.77 25.35 -31.46
N GLY A 7 16.80 24.44 -31.55
CA GLY A 7 16.08 24.02 -30.36
C GLY A 7 17.10 23.40 -29.43
N THR A 8 17.44 24.09 -28.34
CA THR A 8 18.13 23.47 -27.22
C THR A 8 17.23 22.35 -26.74
N ILE A 9 17.56 21.12 -27.12
CA ILE A 9 17.03 19.91 -26.47
C ILE A 9 17.52 20.05 -25.01
N SER A 10 16.66 20.52 -24.12
CA SER A 10 16.95 20.53 -22.69
C SER A 10 17.13 19.07 -22.30
N ALA A 11 18.36 18.66 -22.02
CA ALA A 11 18.63 17.30 -21.57
C ALA A 11 18.02 17.15 -20.17
N GLN A 12 16.93 16.40 -20.05
CA GLN A 12 16.34 16.09 -18.76
C GLN A 12 17.40 15.42 -17.86
N GLY A 13 17.41 15.75 -16.57
CA GLY A 13 18.41 15.30 -15.62
C GLY A 13 18.17 13.90 -15.07
N TYR A 14 18.93 13.55 -14.03
CA TYR A 14 18.81 12.29 -13.32
C TYR A 14 18.11 12.48 -11.97
N VAL A 15 17.31 11.49 -11.56
CA VAL A 15 16.73 11.44 -10.20
C VAL A 15 17.38 10.32 -9.41
N VAL A 16 17.69 10.54 -8.13
CA VAL A 16 18.12 9.48 -7.21
C VAL A 16 17.31 9.54 -5.92
N ALA A 17 16.34 8.65 -5.79
CA ALA A 17 15.47 8.56 -4.62
C ALA A 17 15.99 7.47 -3.66
N VAL A 18 16.30 7.85 -2.41
CA VAL A 18 16.81 6.96 -1.35
C VAL A 18 15.74 6.75 -0.29
N GLY A 19 15.49 5.49 0.08
CA GLY A 19 14.42 5.10 1.01
C GLY A 19 14.66 5.50 2.47
N GLY A 20 15.85 5.98 2.81
CA GLY A 20 16.24 6.40 4.15
C GLY A 20 17.37 5.55 4.73
N GLY A 21 17.51 5.63 6.06
CA GLY A 21 18.51 4.90 6.84
C GLY A 21 19.69 5.77 7.16
N SER A 22 19.67 6.35 8.36
CA SER A 22 20.67 7.26 8.93
C SER A 22 21.97 7.19 8.14
N GLU A 23 22.25 8.19 7.31
CA GLU A 23 23.41 8.12 6.44
C GLU A 23 24.67 8.17 7.31
N ASP A 24 25.20 6.99 7.63
CA ASP A 24 26.33 6.78 8.51
C ASP A 24 27.45 6.03 7.80
N LYS A 25 28.69 6.21 8.29
CA LYS A 25 29.89 5.71 7.61
C LYS A 25 29.88 4.17 7.59
N GLY A 26 29.88 3.58 6.39
CA GLY A 26 29.89 2.13 6.21
C GLY A 26 28.53 1.46 6.48
N GLY A 27 27.44 2.24 6.52
CA GLY A 27 26.11 1.77 6.87
C GLY A 27 25.45 0.89 5.81
N TRP A 28 25.73 1.11 4.51
CA TRP A 28 25.22 0.28 3.41
C TRP A 28 26.00 0.46 2.08
N SER A 29 25.49 1.21 1.11
CA SER A 29 25.94 1.21 -0.29
C SER A 29 26.46 2.58 -0.71
N ASP A 30 27.70 2.58 -1.25
CA ASP A 30 28.29 3.75 -1.88
C ASP A 30 27.65 4.06 -3.25
N LYS A 31 27.01 3.05 -3.87
CA LYS A 31 26.56 3.12 -5.27
C LYS A 31 25.63 4.29 -5.57
N PRO A 32 24.57 4.57 -4.78
CA PRO A 32 23.65 5.67 -5.10
C PRO A 32 24.32 7.04 -5.01
N TYR A 33 25.15 7.26 -3.99
CA TYR A 33 25.85 8.53 -3.79
C TYR A 33 26.96 8.73 -4.82
N LYS A 34 27.69 7.66 -5.15
CA LYS A 34 28.67 7.67 -6.23
C LYS A 34 28.00 7.91 -7.58
N TYR A 35 26.81 7.37 -7.82
CA TYR A 35 26.03 7.62 -9.04
C TYR A 35 25.72 9.12 -9.20
N ILE A 36 25.33 9.80 -8.11
CA ILE A 36 25.12 11.27 -8.08
C ILE A 36 26.41 12.00 -8.43
N VAL A 37 27.53 11.66 -7.77
CA VAL A 37 28.83 12.30 -8.04
C VAL A 37 29.23 12.07 -9.49
N ASP A 38 29.16 10.84 -9.99
CA ASP A 38 29.62 10.45 -11.32
C ASP A 38 28.88 11.21 -12.44
N ARG A 39 27.61 11.55 -12.22
CA ARG A 39 26.75 12.28 -13.18
C ARG A 39 26.62 13.79 -12.92
N SER A 40 27.14 14.28 -11.79
CA SER A 40 27.23 15.72 -11.53
C SER A 40 28.21 16.38 -12.51
N ILE A 41 27.72 17.31 -13.32
CA ILE A 41 28.45 17.93 -14.46
C ILE A 41 29.76 18.60 -14.01
N ASN A 42 29.76 19.29 -12.88
CA ASN A 42 30.92 20.00 -12.33
C ASN A 42 31.40 19.40 -10.99
N LYS A 43 30.86 18.25 -10.58
CA LYS A 43 31.14 17.59 -9.29
C LYS A 43 30.89 18.48 -8.05
N LYS A 44 30.09 19.54 -8.19
CA LYS A 44 29.59 20.37 -7.09
C LYS A 44 28.24 19.85 -6.63
N ILE A 45 28.15 19.45 -5.36
CA ILE A 45 26.92 18.93 -4.75
C ILE A 45 26.47 19.88 -3.66
N ILE A 46 25.25 20.40 -3.80
CA ILE A 46 24.62 21.22 -2.77
C ILE A 46 23.60 20.37 -2.03
N ILE A 47 23.81 20.21 -0.73
CA ILE A 47 22.96 19.41 0.14
C ILE A 47 21.98 20.35 0.82
N ILE A 48 20.70 20.32 0.42
CA ILE A 48 19.68 21.22 0.94
C ILE A 48 18.86 20.56 2.04
N SER A 49 18.50 21.34 3.07
CA SER A 49 17.66 20.90 4.18
C SER A 49 16.81 22.02 4.76
N ASP A 50 15.81 21.60 5.53
CA ASP A 50 14.86 22.38 6.31
C ASP A 50 15.21 22.49 7.80
N ASP A 51 16.21 21.73 8.25
CA ASP A 51 16.84 21.89 9.54
C ASP A 51 18.17 22.65 9.41
N SER A 52 18.48 23.49 10.40
CA SER A 52 19.85 24.01 10.54
C SER A 52 20.76 22.80 10.54
N PRO A 53 21.82 22.77 9.71
CA PRO A 53 22.66 21.59 9.65
C PRO A 53 23.12 21.33 11.07
N SER A 54 22.85 20.13 11.60
CA SER A 54 23.72 19.61 12.64
C SER A 54 25.14 19.83 12.11
N ASP A 55 26.11 20.27 12.93
CA ASP A 55 27.52 20.48 12.53
C ASP A 55 28.20 19.23 11.92
N SER A 56 27.45 18.17 11.65
CA SER A 56 27.79 17.02 10.83
C SER A 56 28.24 17.45 9.43
N SER A 57 29.56 17.53 9.29
CA SER A 57 30.26 17.55 8.02
C SER A 57 30.26 16.18 7.32
N TRP A 58 29.58 15.16 7.87
CA TRP A 58 29.66 13.78 7.39
C TRP A 58 29.20 13.64 5.94
N LEU A 59 27.98 14.06 5.59
CA LEU A 59 27.43 13.85 4.24
C LEU A 59 28.22 14.63 3.17
N PRO A 60 28.57 15.92 3.38
CA PRO A 60 29.50 16.62 2.49
C PRO A 60 30.85 15.89 2.33
N ASN A 61 31.47 15.46 3.42
CA ASN A 61 32.74 14.74 3.38
C ASN A 61 32.63 13.38 2.71
N TYR A 62 31.48 12.71 2.85
CA TYR A 62 31.21 11.44 2.21
C TYR A 62 31.10 11.61 0.69
N PHE A 63 30.34 12.59 0.19
CA PHE A 63 30.35 12.93 -1.24
C PHE A 63 31.75 13.26 -1.76
N LYS A 64 32.55 14.03 -1.01
CA LYS A 64 33.97 14.32 -1.35
C LYS A 64 34.81 13.05 -1.42
N SER A 65 34.64 12.12 -0.48
CA SER A 65 35.33 10.83 -0.49
C SER A 65 34.98 9.95 -1.69
N LEU A 66 33.80 10.16 -2.29
CA LEU A 66 33.34 9.47 -3.50
C LEU A 66 33.73 10.19 -4.81
N GLY A 67 34.44 11.32 -4.73
CA GLY A 67 34.98 12.05 -5.88
C GLY A 67 34.30 13.40 -6.19
N ALA A 68 33.49 13.94 -5.28
CA ALA A 68 32.99 15.31 -5.42
C ALA A 68 34.13 16.34 -5.31
N ALA A 69 34.15 17.32 -6.21
CA ALA A 69 35.08 18.45 -6.13
C ALA A 69 34.68 19.40 -5.00
N GLU A 70 33.37 19.64 -4.85
CA GLU A 70 32.81 20.48 -3.82
C GLU A 70 31.51 19.85 -3.30
N ALA A 71 31.34 19.86 -1.98
CA ALA A 71 30.10 19.48 -1.33
C ALA A 71 29.95 20.22 0.00
N TYR A 72 28.76 20.75 0.26
CA TYR A 72 28.42 21.45 1.51
C TYR A 72 26.92 21.45 1.77
N ASN A 73 26.57 21.62 3.05
CA ASN A 73 25.18 21.78 3.50
C ASN A 73 24.71 23.22 3.25
N PHE A 74 23.48 23.39 2.79
CA PHE A 74 22.85 24.67 2.51
C PHE A 74 21.43 24.70 3.08
N TYR A 75 21.25 25.50 4.13
CA TYR A 75 20.00 25.55 4.90
C TYR A 75 19.07 26.63 4.38
N ILE A 76 17.79 26.27 4.24
CA ILE A 76 16.74 27.15 3.72
C ILE A 76 15.64 27.29 4.79
N PRO A 77 15.78 28.24 5.74
CA PRO A 77 14.94 28.29 6.95
C PRO A 77 13.51 28.79 6.73
N THR A 78 13.27 29.58 5.68
CA THR A 78 12.01 30.30 5.49
C THR A 78 11.65 30.42 4.03
N LYS A 79 10.35 30.63 3.76
CA LYS A 79 9.84 30.89 2.41
C LYS A 79 10.42 32.17 1.80
N ALA A 80 10.66 33.20 2.62
CA ALA A 80 11.31 34.43 2.16
C ALA A 80 12.75 34.17 1.73
N PHE A 81 13.52 33.38 2.50
CA PHE A 81 14.88 32.99 2.14
C PHE A 81 14.91 32.11 0.88
N ALA A 82 13.94 31.21 0.73
CA ALA A 82 13.75 30.39 -0.47
C ALA A 82 13.40 31.21 -1.72
N ASN A 83 12.95 32.45 -1.56
CA ASN A 83 12.59 33.34 -2.67
C ASN A 83 13.63 34.44 -2.94
N LEU A 84 14.83 34.36 -2.34
CA LEU A 84 15.94 35.26 -2.65
C LEU A 84 16.66 34.81 -3.92
N GLU A 85 16.99 35.75 -4.80
CA GLU A 85 17.78 35.47 -6.02
C GLU A 85 19.13 34.82 -5.67
N GLY A 86 19.85 35.34 -4.68
CA GLY A 86 21.14 34.77 -4.25
C GLY A 86 21.04 33.31 -3.79
N THR A 87 19.92 32.92 -3.18
CA THR A 87 19.65 31.53 -2.77
C THR A 87 19.47 30.64 -4.00
N ALA A 88 18.71 31.10 -5.00
CA ALA A 88 18.50 30.40 -6.26
C ALA A 88 19.80 30.26 -7.06
N GLU A 89 20.61 31.32 -7.17
CA GLU A 89 21.90 31.29 -7.88
C GLU A 89 22.91 30.31 -7.26
N ILE A 90 22.91 30.19 -5.93
CA ILE A 90 23.69 29.15 -5.24
C ILE A 90 23.26 27.77 -5.74
N ILE A 91 21.96 27.46 -5.75
CA ILE A 91 21.44 26.16 -6.19
C ILE A 91 21.75 25.89 -7.67
N LYS A 92 21.51 26.85 -8.56
CA LYS A 92 21.80 26.73 -10.00
C LYS A 92 23.26 26.45 -10.32
N SER A 93 24.18 26.87 -9.45
CA SER A 93 25.62 26.59 -9.62
C SER A 93 25.98 25.10 -9.42
N ALA A 94 25.08 24.29 -8.86
CA ALA A 94 25.33 22.89 -8.56
C ALA A 94 25.27 22.00 -9.81
N GLY A 95 26.15 21.01 -9.89
CA GLY A 95 25.99 19.89 -10.81
C GLY A 95 25.06 18.80 -10.25
N ALA A 96 24.85 18.80 -8.94
CA ALA A 96 23.82 18.00 -8.28
C ALA A 96 23.24 18.68 -7.04
N VAL A 97 21.94 18.54 -6.84
CA VAL A 97 21.23 18.93 -5.61
C VAL A 97 20.84 17.66 -4.86
N PHE A 98 21.08 17.61 -3.55
CA PHE A 98 20.67 16.50 -2.70
C PHE A 98 19.78 16.99 -1.56
N ILE A 99 18.53 16.52 -1.50
CA ILE A 99 17.55 16.90 -0.49
C ILE A 99 17.62 15.94 0.70
N ARG A 100 17.90 16.45 1.90
CA ARG A 100 18.01 15.62 3.11
C ARG A 100 16.65 15.03 3.53
N GLY A 101 16.71 14.09 4.47
CA GLY A 101 15.54 13.64 5.21
C GLY A 101 15.11 14.71 6.21
N GLY A 102 13.88 14.59 6.70
CA GLY A 102 13.21 15.62 7.52
C GLY A 102 11.71 15.41 7.44
N ASP A 103 10.96 16.50 7.32
CA ASP A 103 9.52 16.48 7.07
C ASP A 103 9.21 17.01 5.66
N GLN A 104 8.62 16.17 4.82
CA GLN A 104 8.28 16.54 3.44
C GLN A 104 7.24 17.67 3.36
N TRP A 105 6.42 17.87 4.42
CA TRP A 105 5.53 19.03 4.51
C TRP A 105 6.34 20.33 4.49
N ILE A 106 7.51 20.36 5.15
CA ILE A 106 8.33 21.58 5.23
C ILE A 106 8.88 21.95 3.85
N TYR A 107 9.38 20.99 3.07
CA TYR A 107 9.86 21.26 1.71
C TYR A 107 8.76 21.82 0.81
N THR A 108 7.59 21.19 0.80
CA THR A 108 6.46 21.69 0.01
C THR A 108 5.96 23.05 0.50
N ASN A 109 5.88 23.28 1.81
CA ASN A 109 5.41 24.55 2.37
C ASN A 109 6.38 25.71 2.11
N LEU A 110 7.69 25.47 2.26
CA LEU A 110 8.71 26.52 2.13
C LEU A 110 9.09 26.80 0.67
N TRP A 111 9.19 25.78 -0.18
CA TRP A 111 9.82 25.94 -1.51
C TRP A 111 8.82 26.07 -2.64
N LYS A 112 7.59 25.56 -2.49
CA LYS A 112 6.55 25.64 -3.53
C LYS A 112 6.24 27.09 -3.90
N GLY A 113 6.34 27.39 -5.19
CA GLY A 113 6.13 28.72 -5.79
C GLY A 113 7.24 29.71 -5.46
N THR A 114 8.46 29.25 -5.18
CA THR A 114 9.63 30.11 -4.90
C THR A 114 10.75 29.89 -5.90
N LEU A 115 11.70 30.83 -5.94
CA LEU A 115 12.90 30.71 -6.79
C LEU A 115 13.76 29.48 -6.48
N VAL A 116 13.69 28.90 -5.28
CA VAL A 116 14.35 27.62 -4.97
C VAL A 116 13.75 26.46 -5.76
N GLU A 117 12.42 26.38 -5.89
CA GLU A 117 11.78 25.32 -6.69
C GLU A 117 12.21 25.43 -8.16
N ASP A 118 12.21 26.65 -8.70
CA ASP A 118 12.64 26.92 -10.08
C ASP A 118 14.12 26.58 -10.28
N ALA A 119 14.99 26.94 -9.32
CA ALA A 119 16.42 26.62 -9.39
C ALA A 119 16.69 25.11 -9.37
N ILE A 120 15.98 24.34 -8.54
CA ILE A 120 16.11 22.87 -8.52
C ILE A 120 15.68 22.28 -9.87
N ARG A 121 14.54 22.74 -10.41
CA ARG A 121 14.08 22.34 -11.74
C ARG A 121 15.07 22.72 -12.83
N GLU A 122 15.70 23.88 -12.74
CA GLU A 122 16.70 24.34 -13.70
C GLU A 122 17.95 23.45 -13.68
N VAL A 123 18.47 23.10 -12.49
CA VAL A 123 19.58 22.12 -12.37
C VAL A 123 19.22 20.80 -13.04
N PHE A 124 18.01 20.30 -12.78
CA PHE A 124 17.53 19.08 -13.41
C PHE A 124 17.40 19.22 -14.94
N ASN A 125 16.78 20.28 -15.44
CA ASN A 125 16.54 20.50 -16.87
C ASN A 125 17.84 20.76 -17.66
N ASN A 126 18.91 21.16 -16.98
CA ASN A 126 20.25 21.33 -17.54
C ASN A 126 21.09 20.03 -17.51
N GLY A 127 20.47 18.88 -17.24
CA GLY A 127 21.12 17.57 -17.22
C GLY A 127 21.81 17.21 -15.90
N GLY A 128 21.60 18.02 -14.85
CA GLY A 128 22.12 17.76 -13.51
C GLY A 128 21.43 16.60 -12.79
N VAL A 129 21.88 16.29 -11.59
CA VAL A 129 21.28 15.25 -10.75
C VAL A 129 20.49 15.88 -9.61
N VAL A 130 19.24 15.47 -9.40
CA VAL A 130 18.49 15.81 -8.18
C VAL A 130 18.22 14.52 -7.41
N GLY A 131 18.87 14.40 -6.25
CA GLY A 131 18.68 13.27 -5.36
C GLY A 131 18.01 13.66 -4.05
N GLY A 132 17.54 12.68 -3.31
CA GLY A 132 17.03 12.90 -1.97
C GLY A 132 16.85 11.62 -1.18
N THR A 133 16.72 11.76 0.14
CA THR A 133 16.59 10.65 1.10
C THR A 133 15.38 10.86 1.99
N SER A 134 14.63 9.79 2.28
CA SER A 134 13.43 9.86 3.12
C SER A 134 12.45 10.93 2.62
N ALA A 135 12.20 12.00 3.38
CA ALA A 135 11.34 13.13 2.96
C ALA A 135 11.82 13.79 1.66
N GLY A 136 13.15 13.93 1.48
CA GLY A 136 13.73 14.48 0.26
C GLY A 136 13.51 13.60 -0.97
N ALA A 137 13.38 12.29 -0.81
CA ALA A 137 13.02 11.38 -1.91
C ALA A 137 11.52 11.46 -2.26
N MET A 138 10.66 11.65 -1.26
CA MET A 138 9.20 11.72 -1.42
C MET A 138 8.75 12.91 -2.30
N VAL A 139 9.56 13.97 -2.38
CA VAL A 139 9.25 15.18 -3.17
C VAL A 139 9.77 15.15 -4.62
N LEU A 140 10.44 14.08 -5.04
CA LEU A 140 11.03 13.98 -6.39
C LEU A 140 10.02 13.50 -7.46
N GLY A 141 8.82 13.09 -7.03
CA GLY A 141 7.76 12.57 -7.89
C GLY A 141 6.98 13.68 -8.61
N ASP A 142 6.09 13.26 -9.51
CA ASP A 142 5.04 14.11 -10.08
C ASP A 142 3.91 14.36 -9.07
N LEU A 143 3.69 13.40 -8.18
CA LEU A 143 2.77 13.52 -7.05
C LEU A 143 3.53 13.31 -5.74
N VAL A 144 3.22 14.17 -4.77
CA VAL A 144 3.86 14.20 -3.46
C VAL A 144 2.82 13.88 -2.39
N PHE A 145 3.09 12.87 -1.57
CA PHE A 145 2.39 12.68 -0.31
C PHE A 145 3.00 13.60 0.75
N THR A 146 2.39 14.77 0.95
CA THR A 146 2.94 15.83 1.81
C THR A 146 2.81 15.53 3.29
N ALA A 147 1.95 14.59 3.67
CA ALA A 147 1.44 14.45 5.03
C ALA A 147 0.83 15.77 5.55
N SER A 148 0.34 15.77 6.79
CA SER A 148 -0.14 17.01 7.43
C SER A 148 0.91 17.53 8.41
N GLN A 149 0.86 18.83 8.73
CA GLN A 149 1.67 19.47 9.78
C GLN A 149 1.63 18.72 11.14
N TYR A 150 0.63 17.86 11.37
CA TYR A 150 0.40 17.21 12.65
C TYR A 150 0.57 15.68 12.64
N SER A 151 0.66 15.02 11.48
CA SER A 151 0.98 13.58 11.37
C SER A 151 0.94 13.05 9.93
N SER A 152 1.72 11.98 9.71
CA SER A 152 1.58 11.02 8.60
C SER A 152 0.49 10.00 8.93
N ILE A 153 -0.10 9.38 7.90
CA ILE A 153 -1.00 8.23 8.05
C ILE A 153 -0.21 6.91 7.94
N ASP A 154 -0.64 5.89 8.68
CA ASP A 154 -0.14 4.52 8.59
C ASP A 154 -0.94 3.69 7.56
N SER A 155 -0.56 2.42 7.37
CA SER A 155 -1.23 1.54 6.42
C SER A 155 -2.63 1.13 6.84
N GLU A 156 -2.89 0.90 8.13
CA GLU A 156 -4.21 0.47 8.59
C GLU A 156 -5.23 1.59 8.41
N ASP A 157 -4.90 2.81 8.85
CA ASP A 157 -5.77 3.98 8.73
C ASP A 157 -6.00 4.39 7.28
N ALA A 158 -4.94 4.37 6.46
CA ALA A 158 -5.05 4.66 5.02
C ALA A 158 -5.93 3.64 4.31
N LEU A 159 -5.77 2.34 4.62
CA LEU A 159 -6.60 1.29 4.06
C LEU A 159 -8.04 1.34 4.59
N ASN A 160 -8.25 1.77 5.84
CA ASN A 160 -9.57 1.94 6.42
C ASN A 160 -10.37 3.08 5.78
N ASN A 161 -9.70 4.20 5.49
CA ASN A 161 -10.30 5.33 4.80
C ASN A 161 -9.28 6.07 3.91
N PRO A 162 -9.20 5.74 2.61
CA PRO A 162 -8.26 6.39 1.69
C PRO A 162 -8.60 7.86 1.44
N PHE A 163 -9.78 8.35 1.81
CA PHE A 163 -10.20 9.75 1.67
C PHE A 163 -10.20 10.52 2.99
N SER A 164 -9.52 10.01 4.02
CA SER A 164 -9.35 10.72 5.28
C SER A 164 -8.49 11.98 5.11
N SER A 165 -8.60 12.90 6.07
CA SER A 165 -7.80 14.14 6.08
C SER A 165 -6.30 13.90 6.27
N GLY A 166 -5.88 12.69 6.65
CA GLY A 166 -4.49 12.26 6.74
C GLY A 166 -3.86 11.94 5.36
N VAL A 167 -4.69 11.75 4.33
CA VAL A 167 -4.24 11.55 2.95
C VAL A 167 -4.18 12.90 2.24
N LYS A 168 -2.99 13.52 2.23
CA LYS A 168 -2.73 14.80 1.57
C LYS A 168 -1.76 14.61 0.41
N LEU A 169 -2.23 14.93 -0.79
CA LEU A 169 -1.54 14.73 -2.05
C LEU A 169 -1.44 16.07 -2.78
N GLU A 170 -0.24 16.42 -3.24
CA GLU A 170 0.03 17.62 -4.04
C GLU A 170 0.66 17.20 -5.37
N ASP A 171 0.18 17.75 -6.48
CA ASP A 171 0.61 17.39 -7.84
C ASP A 171 1.15 18.61 -8.61
N ASP A 172 1.71 19.60 -7.92
CA ASP A 172 2.22 20.86 -8.49
C ASP A 172 3.57 21.29 -7.91
N PHE A 173 4.30 20.38 -7.26
CA PHE A 173 5.63 20.63 -6.68
C PHE A 173 6.73 19.80 -7.37
N LEU A 174 7.84 20.43 -7.74
CA LEU A 174 9.04 19.87 -8.40
C LEU A 174 8.83 19.06 -9.71
N LYS A 175 8.02 17.99 -9.72
CA LYS A 175 7.66 17.19 -10.91
C LYS A 175 8.83 16.61 -11.69
N LEU A 176 9.84 16.09 -10.99
CA LEU A 176 11.07 15.61 -11.63
C LEU A 176 10.90 14.23 -12.26
N THR A 177 10.04 13.39 -11.66
CA THR A 177 9.76 12.04 -12.15
C THR A 177 8.30 11.92 -12.60
N PRO A 178 8.02 11.95 -13.92
CA PRO A 178 6.66 11.99 -14.43
C PRO A 178 5.87 10.73 -14.04
N ASN A 179 4.60 10.91 -13.67
CA ASN A 179 3.68 9.83 -13.29
C ASN A 179 4.19 8.91 -12.16
N VAL A 180 4.97 9.45 -11.21
CA VAL A 180 5.45 8.71 -10.03
C VAL A 180 5.08 9.41 -8.73
N ILE A 181 4.65 8.63 -7.74
CA ILE A 181 4.62 8.98 -6.32
C ILE A 181 5.61 8.09 -5.57
N PHE A 182 6.48 8.70 -4.77
CA PHE A 182 7.46 7.98 -3.95
C PHE A 182 6.96 7.78 -2.51
N ASP A 183 7.27 6.62 -1.95
CA ASP A 183 7.12 6.31 -0.53
C ASP A 183 8.44 5.71 -0.01
N THR A 184 8.88 6.13 1.18
CA THR A 184 10.18 5.75 1.78
C THR A 184 10.00 5.00 3.09
N HIS A 185 11.07 4.45 3.68
CA HIS A 185 11.00 3.56 4.86
C HIS A 185 9.89 2.52 4.70
N PHE A 186 9.85 1.92 3.51
CA PHE A 186 8.65 1.32 2.97
C PHE A 186 8.25 0.05 3.70
N ILE A 187 9.02 -1.04 3.56
CA ILE A 187 8.69 -2.30 4.22
C ILE A 187 8.94 -2.24 5.74
N GLU A 188 9.86 -1.42 6.21
CA GLU A 188 10.19 -1.29 7.65
C GLU A 188 9.01 -0.76 8.46
N ARG A 189 8.15 0.04 7.82
CA ARG A 189 6.94 0.63 8.40
C ARG A 189 5.65 0.06 7.80
N GLY A 190 5.74 -1.13 7.19
CA GLY A 190 4.61 -1.85 6.61
C GLY A 190 3.77 -1.09 5.59
N ARG A 191 4.38 -0.26 4.72
CA ARG A 191 3.70 0.76 3.89
C ARG A 191 3.07 0.27 2.59
N PHE A 192 2.97 -1.05 2.35
CA PHE A 192 2.21 -1.58 1.21
C PHE A 192 0.78 -1.05 1.22
N GLY A 193 0.08 -1.17 2.35
CA GLY A 193 -1.31 -0.74 2.49
C GLY A 193 -1.49 0.74 2.22
N ARG A 194 -0.63 1.57 2.82
CA ARG A 194 -0.63 3.01 2.63
C ARG A 194 -0.49 3.40 1.17
N LEU A 195 0.56 2.93 0.48
CA LEU A 195 0.81 3.33 -0.90
C LEU A 195 -0.34 2.90 -1.83
N MET A 196 -0.89 1.69 -1.65
CA MET A 196 -2.07 1.23 -2.39
C MET A 196 -3.29 2.14 -2.16
N ALA A 197 -3.54 2.55 -0.92
CA ALA A 197 -4.62 3.48 -0.57
C ALA A 197 -4.42 4.87 -1.20
N LEU A 198 -3.19 5.39 -1.24
CA LEU A 198 -2.87 6.66 -1.90
C LEU A 198 -3.13 6.60 -3.41
N LEU A 199 -2.73 5.50 -4.08
CA LEU A 199 -3.00 5.28 -5.50
C LEU A 199 -4.50 5.19 -5.79
N TYR A 200 -5.25 4.49 -4.93
CA TYR A 200 -6.71 4.42 -5.02
C TYR A 200 -7.33 5.81 -4.85
N ASN A 201 -6.97 6.56 -3.81
CA ASN A 201 -7.45 7.92 -3.60
C ASN A 201 -7.21 8.79 -4.84
N PHE A 202 -5.96 8.86 -5.32
CA PHE A 202 -5.60 9.75 -6.41
C PHE A 202 -6.35 9.40 -7.70
N HIS A 203 -6.54 8.11 -7.99
CA HIS A 203 -7.33 7.67 -9.14
C HIS A 203 -8.76 8.22 -9.11
N TYR A 204 -9.46 8.13 -7.97
CA TYR A 204 -10.84 8.64 -7.87
C TYR A 204 -10.93 10.16 -7.79
N SER A 205 -9.96 10.81 -7.15
CA SER A 205 -9.97 12.26 -6.96
C SER A 205 -9.59 13.02 -8.23
N SER A 206 -8.68 12.47 -9.04
CA SER A 206 -8.13 13.15 -10.23
C SER A 206 -8.52 12.53 -11.58
N GLY A 207 -8.91 11.25 -11.60
CA GLY A 207 -9.06 10.47 -12.82
C GLY A 207 -7.73 10.07 -13.50
N ARG A 208 -6.58 10.43 -12.92
CA ARG A 208 -5.25 10.07 -13.41
C ARG A 208 -4.75 8.78 -12.80
N GLU A 209 -3.93 8.06 -13.54
CA GLU A 209 -3.20 6.89 -13.06
C GLU A 209 -1.74 7.24 -12.83
N ILE A 210 -1.20 6.81 -11.70
CA ILE A 210 0.18 7.07 -11.31
C ILE A 210 0.86 5.78 -10.84
N ILE A 211 2.19 5.72 -10.96
CA ILE A 211 3.00 4.60 -10.48
C ILE A 211 3.41 4.89 -9.04
N GLY A 212 3.11 3.97 -8.13
CA GLY A 212 3.60 4.03 -6.76
C GLY A 212 4.98 3.40 -6.66
N VAL A 213 5.95 4.09 -6.08
CA VAL A 213 7.31 3.58 -5.90
C VAL A 213 7.65 3.59 -4.41
N GLY A 214 7.56 2.43 -3.77
CA GLY A 214 7.96 2.22 -2.38
C GLY A 214 9.42 1.82 -2.29
N ILE A 215 10.22 2.54 -1.51
CA ILE A 215 11.67 2.35 -1.38
C ILE A 215 11.99 1.98 0.06
N ASP A 216 12.53 0.78 0.25
CA ASP A 216 12.98 0.30 1.55
C ASP A 216 14.15 1.14 2.09
N ASP A 217 14.32 1.12 3.41
CA ASP A 217 15.52 1.57 4.09
C ASP A 217 16.79 0.99 3.45
N ARG A 218 17.86 1.80 3.38
CA ARG A 218 19.13 1.40 2.75
C ARG A 218 18.92 0.77 1.37
N THR A 219 18.06 1.43 0.59
CA THR A 219 17.75 1.11 -0.81
C THR A 219 17.54 2.42 -1.57
N ALA A 220 17.88 2.42 -2.85
CA ALA A 220 17.67 3.55 -3.72
C ALA A 220 17.20 3.11 -5.10
N VAL A 221 16.55 4.03 -5.79
CA VAL A 221 16.27 3.94 -7.21
C VAL A 221 16.87 5.15 -7.92
N ALA A 222 17.73 4.89 -8.90
CA ALA A 222 18.32 5.91 -9.75
C ALA A 222 17.60 5.90 -11.11
N ILE A 223 17.11 7.05 -11.56
CA ILE A 223 16.28 7.17 -12.76
C ILE A 223 17.05 8.01 -13.78
N SER A 224 17.25 7.44 -14.97
CA SER A 224 17.87 8.11 -16.10
C SER A 224 16.90 9.08 -16.81
N PRO A 225 17.41 9.94 -17.71
CA PRO A 225 16.57 10.79 -18.56
C PRO A 225 15.60 9.98 -19.44
N ASP A 226 15.98 8.75 -19.80
CA ASP A 226 15.13 7.80 -20.54
C ASP A 226 14.09 7.09 -19.66
N LEU A 227 13.94 7.52 -18.40
CA LEU A 227 13.02 6.97 -17.41
C LEU A 227 13.28 5.50 -17.06
N ILE A 228 14.55 5.08 -17.17
CA ILE A 228 15.01 3.78 -16.70
C ILE A 228 15.40 3.89 -15.23
N ALA A 229 14.65 3.22 -14.38
CA ALA A 229 14.85 3.09 -12.94
C ALA A 229 15.78 1.91 -12.63
N GLU A 230 16.96 2.17 -12.07
CA GLU A 230 17.92 1.17 -11.62
C GLU A 230 17.91 1.06 -10.09
N VAL A 231 17.65 -0.15 -9.59
CA VAL A 231 17.60 -0.43 -8.15
C VAL A 231 19.00 -0.69 -7.61
N MET A 232 19.31 -0.10 -6.45
CA MET A 232 20.59 -0.20 -5.75
C MET A 232 20.35 -0.38 -4.25
N GLY A 233 21.15 -1.21 -3.58
CA GLY A 233 21.07 -1.34 -2.13
C GLY A 233 20.77 -2.73 -1.60
N SER A 234 20.40 -2.74 -0.32
CA SER A 234 20.22 -3.97 0.46
C SER A 234 18.77 -4.43 0.57
N GLY A 235 17.81 -3.54 0.28
CA GLY A 235 16.38 -3.82 0.34
C GLY A 235 15.72 -3.94 -1.04
N THR A 236 14.44 -3.58 -1.08
CA THR A 236 13.56 -3.69 -2.24
C THR A 236 13.05 -2.31 -2.67
N VAL A 237 12.86 -2.12 -3.97
CA VAL A 237 12.02 -1.06 -4.54
C VAL A 237 10.78 -1.73 -5.11
N THR A 238 9.61 -1.33 -4.62
CA THR A 238 8.30 -1.84 -5.03
C THR A 238 7.63 -0.87 -5.99
N PHE A 239 7.34 -1.31 -7.21
CA PHE A 239 6.56 -0.57 -8.19
C PHE A 239 5.13 -1.08 -8.21
N PHE A 240 4.17 -0.27 -7.77
CA PHE A 240 2.74 -0.52 -7.93
C PHE A 240 2.19 0.21 -9.15
N GLN A 241 1.39 -0.49 -9.95
CA GLN A 241 0.84 0.06 -11.17
C GLN A 241 -0.49 -0.59 -11.58
N LYS A 242 -1.34 0.22 -12.19
CA LYS A 242 -2.57 -0.23 -12.83
C LYS A 242 -2.24 -0.78 -14.23
N ASP A 243 -2.85 -1.91 -14.57
CA ASP A 243 -2.95 -2.42 -15.93
C ASP A 243 -4.37 -2.92 -16.23
N GLU A 244 -4.56 -3.62 -17.34
CA GLU A 244 -5.86 -4.15 -17.79
C GLU A 244 -6.51 -5.12 -16.80
N LEU A 245 -5.72 -5.75 -15.92
CA LEU A 245 -6.26 -6.65 -14.90
C LEU A 245 -6.62 -5.88 -13.63
N THR A 246 -6.08 -4.70 -13.38
CA THR A 246 -6.35 -3.99 -12.13
C THR A 246 -7.73 -3.33 -12.13
N ASN A 247 -8.57 -3.64 -11.15
CA ASN A 247 -9.85 -2.97 -10.91
C ASN A 247 -9.83 -2.21 -9.59
N TYR A 248 -10.20 -0.93 -9.63
CA TYR A 248 -10.55 -0.18 -8.43
C TYR A 248 -12.06 -0.05 -8.40
N ILE A 249 -12.67 -0.47 -7.28
CA ILE A 249 -14.12 -0.58 -7.16
C ILE A 249 -14.53 0.06 -5.85
N LYS A 250 -15.36 1.10 -5.94
CA LYS A 250 -16.03 1.67 -4.79
C LYS A 250 -17.30 0.87 -4.50
N THR A 251 -17.53 0.56 -3.22
CA THR A 251 -18.65 -0.26 -2.77
C THR A 251 -19.47 0.53 -1.76
N ALA A 252 -20.69 0.08 -1.43
CA ALA A 252 -21.54 0.76 -0.46
C ALA A 252 -20.87 0.93 0.91
N ASP A 253 -20.08 -0.08 1.31
CA ASP A 253 -19.46 -0.19 2.63
C ASP A 253 -17.92 0.00 2.62
N GLY A 254 -17.34 0.44 1.50
CA GLY A 254 -15.90 0.60 1.37
C GLY A 254 -15.41 0.57 -0.07
N TYR A 255 -14.41 -0.27 -0.31
CA TYR A 255 -13.80 -0.42 -1.62
C TYR A 255 -13.03 -1.74 -1.77
N VAL A 256 -12.69 -2.04 -3.02
CA VAL A 256 -11.84 -3.15 -3.43
C VAL A 256 -10.76 -2.60 -4.36
N ILE A 257 -9.53 -2.99 -4.08
CA ILE A 257 -8.42 -2.94 -5.03
C ILE A 257 -8.23 -4.38 -5.49
N ASP A 258 -8.60 -4.71 -6.72
CA ASP A 258 -8.41 -6.06 -7.26
C ASP A 258 -7.27 -6.06 -8.27
N ASN A 259 -6.34 -7.00 -8.14
CA ASN A 259 -5.30 -7.29 -9.12
C ASN A 259 -4.32 -6.15 -9.43
N LEU A 260 -4.06 -5.26 -8.47
CA LEU A 260 -3.03 -4.24 -8.61
C LEU A 260 -1.67 -4.90 -8.87
N LYS A 261 -1.04 -4.55 -9.99
CA LYS A 261 0.26 -5.13 -10.36
C LYS A 261 1.34 -4.55 -9.45
N ALA A 262 2.23 -5.41 -8.97
CA ALA A 262 3.42 -5.02 -8.26
C ALA A 262 4.66 -5.69 -8.85
N ASP A 263 5.75 -4.94 -8.94
CA ASP A 263 7.10 -5.45 -9.21
C ASP A 263 7.98 -5.10 -7.99
N LEU A 264 8.40 -6.10 -7.23
CA LEU A 264 9.30 -5.97 -6.08
C LEU A 264 10.72 -6.25 -6.58
N LEU A 265 11.58 -5.24 -6.61
CA LEU A 265 12.87 -5.30 -7.29
C LEU A 265 14.02 -5.06 -6.32
N VAL A 266 15.08 -5.84 -6.46
CA VAL A 266 16.32 -5.71 -5.67
C VAL A 266 17.44 -5.18 -6.55
N GLU A 267 18.62 -4.96 -5.95
CA GLU A 267 19.79 -4.48 -6.68
C GLU A 267 20.07 -5.24 -7.99
N GLY A 268 20.38 -4.49 -9.05
CA GLY A 268 20.69 -5.01 -10.39
C GLY A 268 19.49 -5.15 -11.32
N TRP A 269 18.26 -5.04 -10.80
CA TRP A 269 17.06 -4.95 -11.63
C TRP A 269 16.88 -3.52 -12.17
N LYS A 270 16.42 -3.41 -13.41
CA LYS A 270 16.07 -2.13 -14.05
C LYS A 270 14.68 -2.16 -14.65
N TRP A 271 13.94 -1.09 -14.45
CA TRP A 271 12.52 -0.98 -14.79
C TRP A 271 12.25 0.29 -15.58
N ASN A 272 11.45 0.22 -16.64
CA ASN A 272 11.11 1.38 -17.46
C ASN A 272 9.80 2.02 -16.99
N ILE A 273 9.87 3.25 -16.47
CA ILE A 273 8.72 3.98 -15.94
C ILE A 273 7.74 4.39 -17.05
N ALA A 274 8.25 4.83 -18.20
CA ALA A 274 7.39 5.22 -19.32
C ALA A 274 6.62 4.03 -19.89
N GLU A 275 7.30 2.90 -20.05
CA GLU A 275 6.74 1.69 -20.65
C GLU A 275 6.05 0.76 -19.65
N LYS A 276 6.14 1.04 -18.34
CA LYS A 276 5.51 0.26 -17.27
C LYS A 276 5.93 -1.22 -17.24
N LYS A 277 7.19 -1.52 -17.57
CA LYS A 277 7.68 -2.89 -17.71
C LYS A 277 9.16 -3.05 -17.33
N MET A 278 9.58 -4.30 -17.19
CA MET A 278 10.98 -4.63 -16.95
C MET A 278 11.86 -4.19 -18.12
N TYR A 279 12.96 -3.49 -17.81
CA TYR A 279 13.98 -3.11 -18.79
C TYR A 279 15.09 -4.16 -18.86
N SER A 280 15.62 -4.57 -17.71
CA SER A 280 16.61 -5.65 -17.62
C SER A 280 16.60 -6.31 -16.25
N MET A 281 16.95 -7.60 -16.21
CA MET A 281 17.06 -8.39 -14.99
C MET A 281 18.52 -8.82 -14.78
N PRO A 282 18.98 -9.04 -13.54
CA PRO A 282 20.29 -9.60 -13.27
C PRO A 282 20.33 -11.08 -13.72
N GLU A 283 21.52 -11.60 -14.01
CA GLU A 283 21.74 -13.01 -14.40
C GLU A 283 21.22 -14.03 -13.37
N SER A 284 21.11 -13.61 -12.10
CA SER A 284 20.58 -14.45 -11.03
C SER A 284 19.07 -14.62 -11.05
N ALA A 285 18.36 -13.87 -11.91
CA ALA A 285 16.91 -13.95 -12.04
C ALA A 285 16.49 -15.31 -12.63
N LYS A 286 15.47 -15.92 -12.03
CA LYS A 286 14.98 -17.25 -12.40
C LYS A 286 13.48 -17.21 -12.63
N PRO A 287 12.96 -17.87 -13.68
CA PRO A 287 11.52 -17.96 -13.89
C PRO A 287 10.85 -18.66 -12.70
N PHE A 288 9.65 -18.23 -12.41
CA PHE A 288 8.75 -18.77 -11.42
C PHE A 288 7.45 -19.19 -12.10
N SER A 289 7.26 -20.49 -12.23
CA SER A 289 6.03 -21.09 -12.75
C SER A 289 5.55 -22.15 -11.79
N SER A 290 4.27 -22.11 -11.44
CA SER A 290 3.67 -23.09 -10.54
C SER A 290 2.16 -23.08 -10.74
N ASN A 291 1.58 -24.26 -10.71
CA ASN A 291 0.14 -24.45 -10.79
C ASN A 291 -0.49 -24.09 -9.45
N VAL A 292 -1.55 -23.30 -9.47
CA VAL A 292 -2.41 -23.16 -8.28
C VAL A 292 -3.31 -24.37 -8.22
N ASN A 293 -2.91 -25.34 -7.39
CA ASN A 293 -3.79 -26.43 -7.00
C ASN A 293 -4.84 -25.90 -6.03
N ALA A 294 -6.07 -26.38 -6.13
CA ALA A 294 -7.09 -26.11 -5.14
C ALA A 294 -6.67 -26.63 -3.75
N PRO A 295 -7.18 -26.04 -2.66
CA PRO A 295 -7.08 -26.62 -1.32
C PRO A 295 -7.54 -28.07 -1.30
N ASP A 296 -6.81 -28.92 -0.56
CA ASP A 296 -7.16 -30.33 -0.37
C ASP A 296 -8.36 -30.48 0.57
N ASN A 297 -8.52 -29.53 1.48
CA ASN A 297 -9.53 -29.49 2.52
C ASN A 297 -10.18 -28.10 2.61
N ASP A 298 -11.43 -28.08 3.03
CA ASP A 298 -12.09 -26.86 3.46
C ASP A 298 -11.67 -26.56 4.90
N PHE A 299 -11.33 -25.29 5.17
CA PHE A 299 -10.92 -24.88 6.50
C PHE A 299 -11.26 -23.42 6.78
N LYS A 300 -11.30 -23.11 8.07
CA LYS A 300 -11.65 -21.79 8.57
C LYS A 300 -10.58 -21.24 9.50
N ILE A 301 -10.27 -19.96 9.37
CA ILE A 301 -9.40 -19.20 10.26
C ILE A 301 -10.23 -18.12 10.93
N LEU A 302 -10.37 -18.24 12.25
CA LEU A 302 -11.02 -17.28 13.12
C LEU A 302 -9.93 -16.48 13.83
N ASN A 303 -9.44 -15.44 13.16
CA ASN A 303 -8.49 -14.50 13.75
C ASN A 303 -9.28 -13.39 14.42
N LEU A 304 -9.92 -13.75 15.54
CA LEU A 304 -10.84 -12.92 16.30
C LEU A 304 -10.48 -13.02 17.79
N PRO A 305 -10.88 -12.04 18.63
CA PRO A 305 -10.85 -12.21 20.07
C PRO A 305 -11.50 -13.53 20.50
N ILE A 306 -10.91 -14.23 21.46
CA ILE A 306 -11.25 -15.63 21.77
C ILE A 306 -12.74 -15.86 22.04
N ASN A 307 -13.42 -14.91 22.69
CA ASN A 307 -14.86 -14.99 22.95
C ASN A 307 -15.68 -14.92 21.66
N SER A 308 -15.35 -13.99 20.77
CA SER A 308 -15.99 -13.87 19.45
C SER A 308 -15.73 -15.10 18.58
N ALA A 309 -14.50 -15.65 18.61
CA ALA A 309 -14.20 -16.91 17.95
C ALA A 309 -15.06 -18.07 18.52
N SER A 310 -15.25 -18.11 19.84
CA SER A 310 -16.10 -19.11 20.50
C SER A 310 -17.57 -19.02 20.07
N ASP A 311 -18.09 -17.81 19.92
CA ASP A 311 -19.48 -17.57 19.48
C ASP A 311 -19.67 -17.99 18.02
N LYS A 312 -18.70 -17.68 17.15
CA LYS A 312 -18.71 -18.11 15.75
C LYS A 312 -18.69 -19.63 15.62
N LEU A 313 -17.79 -20.30 16.34
CA LEU A 313 -17.72 -21.77 16.33
C LEU A 313 -19.03 -22.42 16.78
N LEU A 314 -19.71 -21.86 17.78
CA LEU A 314 -20.99 -22.37 18.24
C LEU A 314 -22.07 -22.32 17.15
N SER A 315 -22.00 -21.37 16.23
CA SER A 315 -22.92 -21.28 15.09
C SER A 315 -22.61 -22.27 13.96
N GLU A 316 -21.43 -22.88 13.97
CA GLU A 316 -20.92 -23.75 12.88
C GLU A 316 -20.78 -25.22 13.29
N ILE A 317 -20.84 -25.50 14.59
CA ILE A 317 -20.69 -26.82 15.18
C ILE A 317 -22.02 -27.25 15.80
N SER A 318 -22.55 -28.39 15.37
CA SER A 318 -23.80 -28.96 15.89
C SER A 318 -23.53 -29.89 17.07
N SER A 319 -24.58 -30.20 17.84
CA SER A 319 -24.49 -31.15 18.97
C SER A 319 -24.16 -32.58 18.55
N GLU A 320 -24.35 -32.93 17.26
CA GLU A 320 -23.99 -34.24 16.71
C GLU A 320 -22.51 -34.34 16.33
N ASP A 321 -21.80 -33.21 16.31
CA ASP A 321 -20.38 -33.19 15.97
C ASP A 321 -19.51 -33.74 17.10
N ASN A 322 -18.44 -34.43 16.69
CA ASN A 322 -17.37 -34.87 17.57
C ASN A 322 -16.13 -34.00 17.32
N VAL A 323 -15.76 -33.22 18.34
CA VAL A 323 -14.72 -32.18 18.25
C VAL A 323 -13.46 -32.58 18.99
N LEU A 324 -12.29 -32.27 18.42
CA LEU A 324 -11.00 -32.28 19.11
C LEU A 324 -10.42 -30.87 19.13
N ILE A 325 -10.12 -30.37 20.33
CA ILE A 325 -9.38 -29.12 20.53
C ILE A 325 -7.90 -29.47 20.72
N VAL A 326 -7.07 -28.99 19.81
CA VAL A 326 -5.61 -29.17 19.79
C VAL A 326 -4.96 -27.82 20.15
N PHE A 327 -4.14 -27.80 21.18
CA PHE A 327 -3.52 -26.56 21.67
C PHE A 327 -2.12 -26.81 22.22
N ASP A 328 -1.28 -25.78 22.23
CA ASP A 328 0.05 -25.86 22.85
C ASP A 328 0.01 -25.60 24.38
N ASN A 329 1.12 -25.84 25.06
CA ASN A 329 1.24 -25.62 26.50
C ASN A 329 1.22 -24.13 26.94
N LYS A 330 1.12 -23.17 26.01
CA LYS A 330 0.98 -21.73 26.23
C LYS A 330 -0.46 -21.24 26.04
N SER A 331 -1.33 -22.04 25.43
CA SER A 331 -2.74 -21.69 25.17
C SER A 331 -3.80 -22.49 25.96
N PRO A 332 -3.56 -23.00 27.19
CA PRO A 332 -4.59 -23.77 27.92
C PRO A 332 -5.80 -22.92 28.31
N GLN A 333 -5.62 -21.62 28.57
CA GLN A 333 -6.72 -20.72 28.92
C GLN A 333 -7.67 -20.51 27.73
N SER A 334 -7.12 -20.17 26.56
CA SER A 334 -7.90 -20.00 25.32
C SER A 334 -8.63 -21.29 24.94
N ALA A 335 -7.96 -22.44 25.05
CA ALA A 335 -8.58 -23.75 24.83
C ALA A 335 -9.72 -24.05 25.83
N GLY A 336 -9.54 -23.69 27.10
CA GLY A 336 -10.57 -23.81 28.14
C GLY A 336 -11.82 -22.99 27.85
N ILE A 337 -11.68 -21.76 27.35
CA ILE A 337 -12.81 -20.90 26.97
C ILE A 337 -13.64 -21.56 25.85
N ILE A 338 -13.00 -22.01 24.77
CA ILE A 338 -13.68 -22.69 23.66
C ILE A 338 -14.35 -23.97 24.15
N LYS A 339 -13.64 -24.79 24.94
CA LYS A 339 -14.17 -26.04 25.50
C LYS A 339 -15.43 -25.79 26.33
N ASN A 340 -15.38 -24.84 27.26
CA ASN A 340 -16.51 -24.55 28.15
C ASN A 340 -17.72 -24.04 27.36
N LYS A 341 -17.50 -23.17 26.37
CA LYS A 341 -18.56 -22.64 25.51
C LYS A 341 -19.25 -23.76 24.74
N LEU A 342 -18.50 -24.59 24.01
CA LEU A 342 -19.08 -25.67 23.21
C LEU A 342 -19.71 -26.76 24.10
N ALA A 343 -19.11 -27.09 25.25
CA ALA A 343 -19.65 -28.07 26.18
C ALA A 343 -21.00 -27.62 26.79
N SER A 344 -21.16 -26.31 27.04
CA SER A 344 -22.43 -25.75 27.51
C SER A 344 -23.59 -25.93 26.52
N ALA A 345 -23.28 -26.16 25.24
CA ALA A 345 -24.24 -26.46 24.19
C ALA A 345 -24.43 -27.97 23.93
N GLY A 346 -23.86 -28.84 24.78
CA GLY A 346 -24.00 -30.30 24.69
C GLY A 346 -23.14 -30.96 23.62
N ILE A 347 -22.13 -30.28 23.08
CA ILE A 347 -21.23 -30.82 22.05
C ILE A 347 -20.19 -31.77 22.69
N ASN A 348 -19.94 -32.92 22.07
CA ASN A 348 -18.92 -33.86 22.53
C ASN A 348 -17.51 -33.39 22.15
N ILE A 349 -16.71 -33.03 23.15
CA ILE A 349 -15.40 -32.39 22.96
C ILE A 349 -14.32 -33.15 23.72
N GLU A 350 -13.25 -33.50 23.01
CA GLU A 350 -12.00 -33.92 23.61
C GLU A 350 -10.92 -32.87 23.42
N SER A 351 -9.87 -32.95 24.23
CA SER A 351 -8.74 -32.03 24.21
C SER A 351 -7.45 -32.81 24.02
N PHE A 352 -6.53 -32.25 23.25
CA PHE A 352 -5.17 -32.73 23.03
C PHE A 352 -4.20 -31.55 23.27
N GLU A 353 -3.51 -31.59 24.40
CA GLU A 353 -2.41 -30.65 24.66
C GLU A 353 -1.15 -31.16 23.97
N LEU A 354 -0.50 -30.29 23.19
CA LEU A 354 0.67 -30.64 22.40
C LEU A 354 1.92 -30.66 23.29
N THR A 355 2.41 -31.88 23.56
CA THR A 355 3.67 -32.14 24.24
C THR A 355 4.38 -33.30 23.53
N THR A 356 5.69 -33.43 23.69
CA THR A 356 6.43 -34.59 23.14
C THR A 356 5.86 -35.93 23.65
N ALA A 357 5.32 -35.96 24.87
CA ALA A 357 4.70 -37.16 25.43
C ALA A 357 3.37 -37.49 24.74
N SER A 358 2.43 -36.54 24.66
CA SER A 358 1.12 -36.74 24.03
C SER A 358 1.22 -37.06 22.53
N LEU A 359 2.22 -36.49 21.83
CA LEU A 359 2.51 -36.78 20.42
C LEU A 359 2.86 -38.24 20.12
N ASN A 360 3.41 -38.96 21.11
CA ASN A 360 3.81 -40.36 21.00
C ASN A 360 2.85 -41.32 21.72
N ASP A 361 1.98 -40.80 22.59
CA ASP A 361 1.03 -41.62 23.33
C ASP A 361 -0.06 -42.17 22.40
N THR A 362 -0.32 -43.47 22.51
CA THR A 362 -1.24 -44.18 21.61
C THR A 362 -2.70 -43.77 21.85
N SER A 363 -3.10 -43.57 23.11
CA SER A 363 -4.48 -43.21 23.47
C SER A 363 -4.79 -41.76 23.10
N GLU A 364 -3.88 -40.85 23.42
CA GLU A 364 -3.99 -39.42 23.08
C GLU A 364 -3.98 -39.21 21.56
N SER A 365 -3.03 -39.84 20.85
CA SER A 365 -2.96 -39.74 19.39
C SER A 365 -4.22 -40.28 18.72
N ALA A 366 -4.79 -41.39 19.20
CA ALA A 366 -6.00 -41.99 18.63
C ALA A 366 -7.23 -41.07 18.65
N LYS A 367 -7.22 -39.98 19.44
CA LYS A 367 -8.26 -38.95 19.40
C LYS A 367 -8.39 -38.30 18.02
N PHE A 368 -7.31 -38.17 17.26
CA PHE A 368 -7.36 -37.62 15.90
C PHE A 368 -8.22 -38.47 14.96
N LEU A 369 -8.18 -39.80 15.08
CA LEU A 369 -8.95 -40.70 14.21
C LEU A 369 -10.46 -40.66 14.47
N LYS A 370 -10.87 -40.40 15.71
CA LYS A 370 -12.28 -40.49 16.15
C LYS A 370 -13.10 -39.24 15.86
N LYS A 371 -12.49 -38.12 15.48
CA LYS A 371 -13.11 -36.79 15.48
C LYS A 371 -13.16 -36.20 14.07
N LYS A 372 -14.30 -35.59 13.71
CA LYS A 372 -14.53 -35.02 12.37
C LYS A 372 -14.19 -33.53 12.29
N LYS A 373 -14.22 -32.83 13.42
CA LYS A 373 -13.90 -31.40 13.53
C LYS A 373 -12.68 -31.20 14.42
N LEU A 374 -11.65 -30.55 13.86
CA LEU A 374 -10.37 -30.29 14.52
C LEU A 374 -10.20 -28.78 14.71
N ILE A 375 -10.02 -28.35 15.96
CA ILE A 375 -9.83 -26.94 16.31
C ILE A 375 -8.40 -26.75 16.82
N PHE A 376 -7.61 -25.92 16.15
CA PHE A 376 -6.23 -25.60 16.52
C PHE A 376 -6.16 -24.23 17.18
N ILE A 377 -5.47 -24.14 18.31
CA ILE A 377 -5.36 -22.91 19.10
C ILE A 377 -3.92 -22.71 19.54
N THR A 378 -3.33 -21.59 19.13
CA THR A 378 -2.01 -21.16 19.60
C THR A 378 -1.81 -19.66 19.42
N GLU A 379 -1.02 -19.06 20.31
CA GLU A 379 -0.48 -17.70 20.18
C GLU A 379 0.83 -17.64 19.36
N SER A 380 1.36 -18.79 18.93
CA SER A 380 2.53 -18.89 18.05
C SER A 380 2.53 -20.22 17.30
N ALA A 381 2.37 -20.17 15.98
CA ALA A 381 2.41 -21.37 15.13
C ALA A 381 3.67 -22.23 15.30
N GLU A 382 4.79 -21.64 15.71
CA GLU A 382 6.04 -22.36 15.96
C GLU A 382 5.97 -23.35 17.11
N ASN A 383 5.09 -23.11 18.09
CA ASN A 383 4.84 -24.03 19.19
C ASN A 383 4.17 -25.32 18.69
N MET A 384 3.47 -25.24 17.56
CA MET A 384 2.72 -26.34 16.98
C MET A 384 3.41 -27.03 15.79
N ARG A 385 4.64 -26.61 15.44
CA ARG A 385 5.38 -27.13 14.28
C ARG A 385 5.57 -28.65 14.27
N GLN A 386 5.60 -29.29 15.45
CA GLN A 386 5.76 -30.75 15.59
C GLN A 386 4.59 -31.54 14.97
N LEU A 387 3.41 -30.94 14.83
CA LEU A 387 2.26 -31.58 14.17
C LEU A 387 2.52 -31.87 12.68
N ALA A 388 3.48 -31.19 12.06
CA ALA A 388 3.87 -31.46 10.68
C ALA A 388 4.86 -32.64 10.56
N ASP A 389 5.53 -33.03 11.65
CA ASP A 389 6.54 -34.09 11.67
C ASP A 389 5.90 -35.47 11.80
N THR A 390 5.95 -36.26 10.71
CA THR A 390 5.36 -37.60 10.63
C THR A 390 6.11 -38.66 11.43
N ASN A 391 7.18 -38.32 12.14
CA ASN A 391 7.80 -39.22 13.11
C ASN A 391 6.92 -39.44 14.34
N TYR A 392 6.07 -38.47 14.69
CA TYR A 392 5.12 -38.58 15.80
C TYR A 392 3.84 -39.32 15.40
N LEU A 393 3.29 -40.08 16.34
CA LEU A 393 2.08 -40.89 16.11
C LEU A 393 0.85 -40.01 15.85
N ALA A 394 0.64 -38.97 16.65
CA ALA A 394 -0.45 -38.01 16.47
C ALA A 394 -0.40 -37.35 15.09
N SER A 395 0.80 -36.99 14.61
CA SER A 395 0.99 -36.38 13.29
C SER A 395 0.60 -37.34 12.16
N LYS A 396 0.91 -38.64 12.27
CA LYS A 396 0.47 -39.65 11.28
C LYS A 396 -1.05 -39.73 11.20
N TYR A 397 -1.73 -39.82 12.35
CA TYR A 397 -3.19 -39.85 12.38
C TYR A 397 -3.83 -38.54 11.91
N LEU A 398 -3.22 -37.40 12.19
CA LEU A 398 -3.65 -36.12 11.63
C LEU A 398 -3.55 -36.12 10.09
N ARG A 399 -2.49 -36.70 9.51
CA ARG A 399 -2.36 -36.82 8.04
C ARG A 399 -3.45 -37.71 7.43
N GLU A 400 -3.87 -38.76 8.11
CA GLU A 400 -5.02 -39.58 7.69
C GLU A 400 -6.29 -38.72 7.63
N ARG A 401 -6.56 -37.89 8.65
CA ARG A 401 -7.72 -36.98 8.68
C ARG A 401 -7.71 -35.91 7.59
N ILE A 402 -6.54 -35.43 7.21
CA ILE A 402 -6.35 -34.48 6.09
C ILE A 402 -6.70 -35.15 4.77
N THR A 403 -6.34 -36.43 4.60
CA THR A 403 -6.67 -37.21 3.39
C THR A 403 -8.17 -37.50 3.30
N GLU A 404 -8.84 -37.68 4.44
CA GLU A 404 -10.29 -37.94 4.52
C GLU A 404 -11.21 -36.72 4.39
N LYS A 405 -10.66 -35.51 4.18
CA LYS A 405 -11.44 -34.27 4.04
C LYS A 405 -12.25 -33.89 5.27
N SER A 406 -11.59 -33.80 6.42
CA SER A 406 -12.19 -33.35 7.70
C SER A 406 -12.41 -31.82 7.72
N ASN A 407 -13.15 -31.30 8.71
CA ASN A 407 -13.30 -29.85 8.89
C ASN A 407 -12.25 -29.31 9.87
N PHE A 408 -11.47 -28.32 9.42
CA PHE A 408 -10.37 -27.73 10.19
C PHE A 408 -10.70 -26.28 10.56
N TYR A 409 -10.51 -25.96 11.83
CA TYR A 409 -10.69 -24.62 12.38
C TYR A 409 -9.40 -24.16 13.04
N PHE A 410 -8.95 -22.97 12.70
CA PHE A 410 -7.77 -22.35 13.27
C PHE A 410 -8.18 -21.08 14.00
N ILE A 411 -7.81 -20.96 15.26
CA ILE A 411 -8.05 -19.76 16.06
C ILE A 411 -6.74 -19.00 16.23
N GLY A 412 -6.78 -17.70 15.99
CA GLY A 412 -5.62 -16.82 16.12
C GLY A 412 -4.49 -17.18 15.15
N LYS A 413 -3.26 -17.19 15.67
CA LYS A 413 -2.03 -17.43 14.88
C LYS A 413 -1.86 -18.86 14.40
N SER A 414 -2.68 -19.80 14.86
CA SER A 414 -2.68 -21.18 14.39
C SER A 414 -2.97 -21.29 12.88
N GLY A 415 -3.65 -20.30 12.27
CA GLY A 415 -3.98 -20.29 10.84
C GLY A 415 -2.77 -20.39 9.91
N LYS A 416 -1.58 -19.97 10.39
CA LYS A 416 -0.31 -20.16 9.66
C LYS A 416 -0.03 -21.61 9.31
N LEU A 417 -0.44 -22.54 10.18
CA LEU A 417 -0.20 -23.98 10.01
C LEU A 417 -0.95 -24.57 8.82
N ALA A 418 -1.98 -23.90 8.28
CA ALA A 418 -2.83 -24.48 7.24
C ALA A 418 -2.08 -24.73 5.92
N GLY A 419 -1.08 -23.90 5.58
CA GLY A 419 -0.22 -24.10 4.42
C GLY A 419 0.70 -25.31 4.57
N SER A 420 1.32 -25.78 3.48
CA SER A 420 2.39 -26.80 3.58
C SER A 420 3.67 -26.25 4.20
N TYR A 421 3.83 -24.93 4.18
CA TYR A 421 4.87 -24.19 4.87
C TYR A 421 4.30 -22.92 5.51
N PHE A 422 4.97 -22.44 6.54
CA PHE A 422 4.72 -21.12 7.11
C PHE A 422 6.03 -20.42 7.49
N VAL A 423 5.95 -19.10 7.62
CA VAL A 423 7.09 -18.26 8.01
C VAL A 423 7.05 -18.04 9.52
N GLY A 424 8.15 -18.34 10.18
CA GLY A 424 8.34 -18.11 11.61
C GLY A 424 9.32 -16.99 11.93
N ASN A 425 9.49 -16.72 13.21
CA ASN A 425 10.13 -15.55 13.83
C ASN A 425 9.44 -14.22 13.51
N THR A 426 8.25 -14.26 12.92
CA THR A 426 7.50 -13.09 12.52
C THR A 426 6.88 -12.35 13.70
N ASP A 427 6.51 -13.06 14.77
CA ASP A 427 5.71 -12.54 15.88
C ASP A 427 6.43 -12.57 17.23
N VAL A 428 7.65 -13.12 17.26
CA VAL A 428 8.43 -13.38 18.49
C VAL A 428 9.80 -12.72 18.49
N ASP A 429 10.31 -12.34 17.32
CA ASP A 429 11.64 -11.75 17.17
C ASP A 429 11.55 -10.44 16.37
N LYS A 430 11.68 -9.31 17.08
CA LYS A 430 11.66 -7.99 16.45
C LYS A 430 12.79 -7.89 15.42
N LEU A 431 12.50 -7.30 14.27
CA LEU A 431 13.47 -7.14 13.17
C LEU A 431 14.06 -8.48 12.66
N ALA A 432 13.29 -9.56 12.69
CA ALA A 432 13.71 -10.84 12.14
C ALA A 432 13.98 -10.74 10.64
N ALA A 433 13.09 -10.12 9.87
CA ALA A 433 13.29 -9.89 8.43
C ALA A 433 14.54 -9.04 8.16
N TYR A 434 14.65 -7.92 8.87
CA TYR A 434 15.79 -6.99 8.77
C TYR A 434 17.14 -7.69 9.00
N LYS A 435 17.21 -8.55 10.03
CA LYS A 435 18.45 -9.23 10.45
C LYS A 435 18.65 -10.61 9.83
N GLY A 436 17.76 -11.05 8.93
CA GLY A 436 17.88 -12.34 8.26
C GLY A 436 17.57 -13.55 9.14
N ARG A 437 16.64 -13.40 10.09
CA ARG A 437 16.29 -14.40 11.11
C ARG A 437 14.90 -15.01 10.94
N MET A 438 14.13 -14.66 9.90
CA MET A 438 12.91 -15.42 9.58
C MET A 438 13.25 -16.84 9.13
N ASN A 439 12.39 -17.79 9.50
CA ASN A 439 12.53 -19.20 9.18
C ASN A 439 11.35 -19.73 8.36
N ILE A 440 11.57 -20.81 7.63
CA ILE A 440 10.50 -21.57 6.97
C ILE A 440 10.32 -22.88 7.75
N TYR A 441 9.10 -23.14 8.18
CA TYR A 441 8.73 -24.37 8.87
C TYR A 441 7.67 -25.13 8.08
N ALA A 442 7.66 -26.46 8.21
CA ALA A 442 6.63 -27.30 7.63
C ALA A 442 5.28 -27.07 8.34
N GLY A 443 4.21 -27.03 7.57
CA GLY A 443 2.83 -26.92 8.05
C GLY A 443 2.00 -28.19 7.79
N LEU A 444 0.70 -28.05 7.94
CA LEU A 444 -0.28 -29.12 7.79
C LEU A 444 -0.65 -29.36 6.33
N GLY A 445 -0.35 -28.47 5.40
CA GLY A 445 -0.57 -28.73 3.97
C GLY A 445 -2.03 -28.98 3.61
N LEU A 446 -2.97 -28.31 4.27
CA LEU A 446 -4.38 -28.30 3.87
C LEU A 446 -4.59 -27.53 2.55
N TYR A 447 -3.71 -26.56 2.32
CA TYR A 447 -3.59 -25.86 1.05
C TYR A 447 -2.11 -25.70 0.72
N ASP A 448 -1.61 -26.51 -0.22
CA ASP A 448 -0.18 -26.53 -0.52
C ASP A 448 0.37 -25.19 -1.03
N ASN A 449 -0.43 -24.40 -1.76
CA ASN A 449 0.05 -23.19 -2.45
C ASN A 449 -0.04 -21.90 -1.63
N VAL A 450 -0.42 -21.97 -0.35
CA VAL A 450 -0.65 -20.77 0.48
C VAL A 450 0.45 -20.54 1.51
N ILE A 451 0.83 -19.27 1.67
CA ILE A 451 1.51 -18.74 2.86
C ILE A 451 0.56 -17.75 3.52
N ILE A 452 0.40 -17.84 4.84
CA ILE A 452 -0.56 -17.04 5.59
C ILE A 452 0.17 -16.22 6.65
N GLN A 453 -0.15 -14.94 6.73
CA GLN A 453 0.30 -14.04 7.79
C GLN A 453 -0.92 -13.30 8.39
N PRO A 454 -1.43 -13.77 9.55
CA PRO A 454 -2.42 -13.07 10.35
C PRO A 454 -1.82 -11.84 11.05
N ASP A 455 -2.67 -11.09 11.76
CA ASP A 455 -2.31 -10.03 12.70
C ASP A 455 -1.51 -8.86 12.13
N ILE A 456 -1.63 -8.61 10.82
CA ILE A 456 -1.05 -7.40 10.22
C ILE A 456 -1.58 -6.16 10.97
N PHE A 457 -0.71 -5.18 11.18
CA PHE A 457 -0.97 -3.90 11.86
C PHE A 457 -1.22 -3.96 13.38
N SER A 458 -1.26 -5.15 13.99
CA SER A 458 -1.55 -5.27 15.44
C SER A 458 -0.44 -4.71 16.35
N ASN A 459 0.79 -4.57 15.85
CA ASN A 459 1.94 -4.07 16.60
C ASN A 459 3.06 -3.57 15.64
N GLY A 460 3.37 -2.28 15.72
CA GLY A 460 4.41 -1.63 14.91
C GLY A 460 5.80 -2.28 14.96
N ASP A 461 6.15 -2.94 16.08
CA ASP A 461 7.46 -3.59 16.26
C ASP A 461 7.75 -4.74 15.28
N TYR A 462 6.71 -5.29 14.65
CA TYR A 462 6.79 -6.46 13.77
C TYR A 462 6.36 -6.16 12.32
N GLU A 463 6.08 -4.91 11.97
CA GLU A 463 5.59 -4.53 10.63
C GLU A 463 6.50 -5.02 9.49
N GLU A 464 7.81 -4.88 9.66
CA GLU A 464 8.77 -5.35 8.66
C GLU A 464 8.72 -6.87 8.50
N ASN A 465 8.62 -7.60 9.62
CA ASN A 465 8.52 -9.05 9.59
C ASN A 465 7.27 -9.48 8.85
N TRP A 466 6.12 -8.90 9.21
CA TRP A 466 4.85 -9.26 8.61
C TRP A 466 4.82 -8.94 7.13
N SER A 467 5.22 -7.72 6.74
CA SER A 467 5.23 -7.29 5.34
C SER A 467 6.19 -8.10 4.47
N SER A 468 7.33 -8.53 5.04
CA SER A 468 8.31 -9.37 4.33
C SER A 468 7.92 -10.85 4.30
N SER A 469 7.12 -11.31 5.27
CA SER A 469 6.85 -12.74 5.47
C SER A 469 6.24 -13.39 4.24
N ILE A 470 5.23 -12.79 3.62
CA ILE A 470 4.58 -13.41 2.46
C ILE A 470 5.53 -13.46 1.27
N PRO A 471 6.12 -12.37 0.76
CA PRO A 471 7.11 -12.46 -0.32
C PRO A 471 8.22 -13.47 -0.03
N PHE A 472 8.76 -13.47 1.20
CA PHE A 472 9.82 -14.38 1.62
C PHE A 472 9.37 -15.85 1.57
N GLY A 473 8.20 -16.14 2.14
CA GLY A 473 7.60 -17.47 2.15
C GLY A 473 7.28 -17.97 0.75
N LEU A 474 6.65 -17.15 -0.09
CA LEU A 474 6.34 -17.49 -1.48
C LEU A 474 7.62 -17.85 -2.25
N MET A 475 8.68 -17.06 -2.09
CA MET A 475 9.97 -17.35 -2.70
C MET A 475 10.59 -18.63 -2.16
N LYS A 476 10.80 -18.75 -0.84
CA LYS A 476 11.56 -19.86 -0.25
C LYS A 476 10.83 -21.20 -0.34
N ALA A 477 9.51 -21.21 -0.14
CA ALA A 477 8.68 -22.41 -0.21
C ALA A 477 8.10 -22.67 -1.62
N ARG A 478 8.38 -21.80 -2.60
CA ARG A 478 7.88 -21.88 -3.99
C ARG A 478 6.36 -21.93 -4.07
N LYS A 479 5.69 -21.04 -3.34
CA LYS A 479 4.23 -20.95 -3.23
C LYS A 479 3.70 -19.71 -3.95
N ASN A 480 2.40 -19.69 -4.24
CA ASN A 480 1.82 -18.71 -5.18
C ASN A 480 0.81 -17.77 -4.58
N ILE A 481 0.16 -18.19 -3.49
CA ILE A 481 -0.89 -17.42 -2.84
C ILE A 481 -0.38 -17.01 -1.47
N GLY A 482 -0.34 -15.72 -1.25
CA GLY A 482 -0.10 -15.10 0.04
C GLY A 482 -1.39 -14.53 0.58
N LEU A 483 -1.66 -14.72 1.87
CA LEU A 483 -2.86 -14.21 2.51
C LEU A 483 -2.47 -13.35 3.72
N TYR A 484 -2.88 -12.09 3.68
CA TYR A 484 -2.75 -11.10 4.73
C TYR A 484 -4.12 -10.77 5.32
N PHE A 485 -4.22 -10.67 6.64
CA PHE A 485 -5.41 -10.15 7.32
C PHE A 485 -5.09 -9.70 8.74
N ASN A 486 -5.92 -8.80 9.27
CA ASN A 486 -5.76 -8.27 10.62
C ASN A 486 -6.33 -9.21 11.69
N ASP A 487 -6.31 -8.77 12.95
CA ASP A 487 -6.78 -9.47 14.15
C ASP A 487 -8.31 -9.56 14.29
N ARG A 488 -9.06 -9.23 13.22
CA ARG A 488 -10.53 -9.18 13.20
C ARG A 488 -11.09 -9.90 11.96
N ALA A 489 -10.46 -10.99 11.52
CA ALA A 489 -10.81 -11.69 10.28
C ALA A 489 -11.49 -13.04 10.53
N ASP A 490 -12.50 -13.35 9.73
CA ASP A 490 -13.19 -14.65 9.63
C ASP A 490 -12.96 -15.16 8.21
N ILE A 491 -11.91 -15.95 8.01
CA ILE A 491 -11.51 -16.44 6.69
C ILE A 491 -12.00 -17.88 6.49
N SER A 492 -12.81 -18.10 5.47
CA SER A 492 -13.19 -19.43 4.99
C SER A 492 -12.44 -19.73 3.69
N ILE A 493 -11.82 -20.91 3.60
CA ILE A 493 -11.09 -21.37 2.41
C ILE A 493 -11.65 -22.73 1.98
N ASN A 494 -11.99 -22.84 0.70
CA ASN A 494 -12.43 -24.09 0.09
C ASN A 494 -11.81 -24.26 -1.31
N SER A 495 -12.13 -25.37 -1.97
CA SER A 495 -11.62 -25.69 -3.32
C SER A 495 -11.80 -24.60 -4.39
N LYS A 496 -12.73 -23.66 -4.21
CA LYS A 496 -13.07 -22.61 -5.18
C LYS A 496 -12.62 -21.23 -4.76
N SER A 497 -12.62 -20.92 -3.46
CA SER A 497 -12.44 -19.55 -3.02
C SER A 497 -11.87 -19.36 -1.62
N ILE A 498 -11.37 -18.15 -1.38
CA ILE A 498 -11.00 -17.60 -0.07
C ILE A 498 -12.02 -16.49 0.23
N LYS A 499 -12.71 -16.50 1.38
CA LYS A 499 -13.72 -15.49 1.71
C LYS A 499 -13.45 -14.92 3.10
N ASN A 500 -13.44 -13.60 3.23
CA ASN A 500 -13.56 -12.96 4.54
C ASN A 500 -15.04 -12.66 4.81
N SER A 501 -15.57 -13.18 5.91
CA SER A 501 -16.96 -12.92 6.32
C SER A 501 -17.11 -11.60 7.07
N GLU A 502 -16.01 -11.09 7.64
CA GLU A 502 -16.00 -9.82 8.38
C GLU A 502 -15.70 -8.61 7.46
N LYS A 503 -16.19 -7.44 7.87
CA LYS A 503 -15.89 -6.17 7.19
C LYS A 503 -14.57 -5.58 7.67
N THR A 504 -13.49 -6.32 7.46
CA THR A 504 -12.16 -6.02 7.97
C THR A 504 -11.09 -6.13 6.90
N ILE A 505 -9.92 -5.58 7.21
CA ILE A 505 -8.77 -5.49 6.31
C ILE A 505 -8.23 -6.89 6.02
N TRP A 506 -8.25 -7.27 4.74
CA TRP A 506 -7.59 -8.48 4.26
C TRP A 506 -7.12 -8.31 2.81
N GLY A 507 -6.11 -9.07 2.43
CA GLY A 507 -5.54 -9.01 1.09
C GLY A 507 -4.86 -10.29 0.66
N ILE A 508 -4.76 -10.45 -0.65
CA ILE A 508 -4.14 -11.58 -1.32
C ILE A 508 -2.98 -11.06 -2.16
N ILE A 509 -1.83 -11.70 -2.00
CA ILE A 509 -0.70 -11.57 -2.92
C ILE A 509 -0.69 -12.81 -3.79
N ASP A 510 -0.69 -12.60 -5.09
CA ASP A 510 -0.82 -13.67 -6.04
C ASP A 510 0.27 -13.59 -7.13
N LEU A 511 1.10 -14.63 -7.22
CA LEU A 511 2.17 -14.75 -8.21
C LEU A 511 1.66 -15.41 -9.49
N ARG A 512 1.83 -14.75 -10.65
CA ARG A 512 1.50 -15.29 -11.97
C ARG A 512 2.61 -15.04 -12.96
N ASN A 513 3.17 -16.12 -13.53
CA ASN A 513 4.23 -16.06 -14.54
C ASN A 513 5.30 -15.03 -14.18
N SER A 514 5.86 -15.21 -12.99
CA SER A 514 6.82 -14.29 -12.40
C SER A 514 8.24 -14.77 -12.66
N THR A 515 9.19 -13.94 -12.30
CA THR A 515 10.61 -14.18 -12.21
C THR A 515 11.04 -13.69 -10.84
N PHE A 516 11.96 -14.41 -10.20
CA PHE A 516 12.44 -14.05 -8.87
C PHE A 516 13.96 -14.09 -8.80
N THR A 517 14.53 -13.41 -7.80
CA THR A 517 15.93 -13.58 -7.40
C THR A 517 15.97 -14.07 -5.96
N ASP A 518 16.80 -15.10 -5.68
CA ASP A 518 17.01 -15.53 -4.30
C ASP A 518 17.73 -14.43 -3.52
N SER A 519 17.07 -13.92 -2.49
CA SER A 519 17.54 -12.78 -1.72
C SER A 519 18.57 -13.09 -0.65
N SER A 520 18.88 -14.36 -0.39
CA SER A 520 19.90 -14.79 0.58
C SER A 520 21.32 -14.25 0.30
N LYS A 521 21.52 -13.61 -0.86
CA LYS A 521 22.80 -12.98 -1.24
C LYS A 521 22.90 -11.50 -0.83
N TRP A 522 21.80 -10.81 -0.52
CA TRP A 522 21.80 -9.36 -0.28
C TRP A 522 22.10 -9.05 1.18
N LYS A 523 23.31 -8.56 1.41
CA LYS A 523 23.84 -8.25 2.74
C LYS A 523 23.43 -6.85 3.17
N MET A 524 22.87 -6.74 4.37
CA MET A 524 22.60 -5.46 5.06
C MET A 524 23.85 -4.93 5.75
N SER A 525 24.74 -5.84 6.18
CA SER A 525 26.02 -5.55 6.81
C SER A 525 27.02 -6.67 6.55
N SER A 526 28.24 -6.57 7.07
CA SER A 526 29.24 -7.65 7.01
C SER A 526 28.78 -8.96 7.66
N SER A 527 27.75 -8.94 8.54
CA SER A 527 27.32 -10.07 9.36
C SER A 527 25.84 -10.49 9.21
N SER A 528 24.99 -9.75 8.50
CA SER A 528 23.56 -10.10 8.33
C SER A 528 23.02 -9.81 6.93
N THR A 529 22.21 -10.72 6.39
CA THR A 529 21.49 -10.56 5.12
C THR A 529 20.04 -10.21 5.38
N ARG A 530 19.59 -9.05 4.91
CA ARG A 530 18.19 -8.68 5.00
C ARG A 530 17.37 -9.63 4.13
N GLN A 531 16.25 -10.13 4.64
CA GLN A 531 15.37 -11.05 3.91
C GLN A 531 14.39 -10.29 3.00
N SER A 532 14.94 -9.44 2.12
CA SER A 532 14.21 -8.78 1.03
C SER A 532 13.84 -9.78 -0.06
N VAL A 533 13.04 -9.43 -1.06
CA VAL A 533 12.66 -10.39 -2.13
C VAL A 533 12.48 -9.67 -3.45
N ALA A 534 12.97 -10.28 -4.53
CA ALA A 534 12.69 -9.82 -5.87
C ALA A 534 11.64 -10.70 -6.54
N PHE A 535 10.57 -10.11 -7.05
CA PHE A 535 9.55 -10.71 -7.88
C PHE A 535 9.02 -9.67 -8.87
N ASP A 536 8.86 -10.03 -10.14
CA ASP A 536 8.01 -9.26 -11.06
C ASP A 536 6.60 -9.88 -11.18
N ASN A 537 5.66 -9.08 -11.66
CA ASN A 537 4.29 -9.47 -11.97
C ASN A 537 3.48 -10.07 -10.80
N LEU A 538 3.70 -9.60 -9.56
CA LEU A 538 2.80 -9.93 -8.46
C LEU A 538 1.47 -9.20 -8.62
N ARG A 539 0.42 -9.79 -8.04
CA ARG A 539 -0.92 -9.18 -7.97
C ARG A 539 -1.35 -9.01 -6.53
N PHE A 540 -1.69 -7.78 -6.18
CA PHE A 540 -2.24 -7.43 -4.88
C PHE A 540 -3.74 -7.20 -5.06
N SER A 541 -4.53 -8.01 -4.37
CA SER A 541 -5.95 -7.77 -4.17
C SER A 541 -6.19 -7.44 -2.70
N TYR A 542 -6.98 -6.41 -2.41
CA TYR A 542 -7.26 -5.93 -1.07
C TYR A 542 -8.74 -5.57 -0.94
N SER A 543 -9.33 -5.86 0.21
CA SER A 543 -10.65 -5.36 0.57
C SER A 543 -10.83 -5.16 2.07
N LYS A 544 -11.80 -4.32 2.42
CA LYS A 544 -12.39 -4.19 3.75
C LYS A 544 -13.80 -4.79 3.85
N SER A 545 -14.37 -5.25 2.75
CA SER A 545 -15.75 -5.77 2.72
C SER A 545 -15.76 -7.29 2.61
N SER A 546 -16.93 -7.87 2.89
CA SER A 546 -17.16 -9.31 2.86
C SER A 546 -17.22 -9.85 1.41
N TYR A 547 -16.08 -9.93 0.75
CA TYR A 547 -15.95 -10.49 -0.60
C TYR A 547 -15.28 -11.86 -0.58
N SER A 548 -15.44 -12.59 -1.68
CA SER A 548 -14.71 -13.83 -1.93
C SER A 548 -13.66 -13.58 -2.99
N PHE A 549 -12.52 -14.24 -2.90
CA PHE A 549 -11.53 -14.33 -3.97
C PHE A 549 -11.62 -15.71 -4.60
N ASN A 550 -11.90 -15.73 -5.88
CA ASN A 550 -12.02 -16.92 -6.70
C ASN A 550 -10.63 -17.44 -7.07
N LEU A 551 -10.34 -18.70 -6.73
CA LEU A 551 -9.03 -19.31 -6.97
C LEU A 551 -8.81 -19.68 -8.44
N GLU A 552 -9.89 -19.91 -9.21
CA GLU A 552 -9.80 -20.26 -10.63
C GLU A 552 -9.58 -19.01 -11.48
N THR A 553 -10.43 -17.99 -11.33
CA THR A 553 -10.33 -16.74 -12.10
C THR A 553 -9.24 -15.83 -11.55
N ARG A 554 -8.83 -16.04 -10.29
CA ARG A 554 -7.85 -15.25 -9.54
C ARG A 554 -8.28 -13.78 -9.42
N ARG A 555 -9.54 -13.61 -9.00
CA ARG A 555 -10.28 -12.34 -8.92
C ARG A 555 -11.09 -12.26 -7.64
N MET A 556 -11.29 -11.04 -7.14
CA MET A 556 -12.35 -10.80 -6.17
C MET A 556 -13.72 -10.97 -6.85
N ASP A 557 -14.54 -11.86 -6.30
CA ASP A 557 -15.94 -12.10 -6.67
C ASP A 557 -16.85 -11.11 -5.93
N PHE A 558 -17.67 -10.43 -6.71
CA PHE A 558 -18.72 -9.54 -6.24
C PHE A 558 -20.03 -10.34 -6.29
N GLU A 559 -20.41 -10.97 -5.17
CA GLU A 559 -21.70 -11.67 -5.09
C GLU A 559 -22.84 -10.65 -5.34
N SER A 560 -23.62 -10.91 -6.39
CA SER A 560 -24.70 -10.11 -6.98
C SER A 560 -24.31 -9.04 -8.01
N SER A 561 -24.83 -9.28 -9.21
CA SER A 561 -24.79 -8.52 -10.46
C SER A 561 -25.51 -7.15 -10.41
N ILE A 562 -25.47 -6.46 -9.28
CA ILE A 562 -25.92 -5.06 -9.13
C ILE A 562 -24.76 -4.13 -8.70
N ASP A 563 -23.63 -4.68 -8.22
CA ASP A 563 -22.44 -3.91 -7.80
C ASP A 563 -21.27 -3.92 -8.80
N ARG A 564 -21.51 -4.40 -10.04
CA ARG A 564 -20.84 -3.71 -11.15
C ARG A 564 -21.48 -2.34 -11.23
N VAL A 565 -21.01 -1.42 -10.40
CA VAL A 565 -21.04 0.00 -10.75
C VAL A 565 -20.31 0.04 -12.09
N LYS A 566 -21.08 -0.04 -13.19
CA LYS A 566 -20.69 0.56 -14.47
C LYS A 566 -20.00 1.84 -14.07
N ASN A 567 -18.70 1.96 -14.37
CA ASN A 567 -17.89 3.18 -14.25
C ASN A 567 -18.81 4.36 -13.96
N SER A 568 -18.87 4.79 -12.69
CA SER A 568 -19.68 5.94 -12.23
C SER A 568 -19.82 6.89 -13.40
N GLU A 569 -21.02 6.95 -13.99
CA GLU A 569 -21.26 7.46 -15.35
C GLU A 569 -20.32 8.62 -15.62
N ILE A 570 -19.26 8.34 -16.37
CA ILE A 570 -18.39 9.38 -16.90
C ILE A 570 -19.35 10.25 -17.71
N PRO A 571 -19.69 11.47 -17.26
CA PRO A 571 -20.77 12.21 -17.87
C PRO A 571 -20.43 12.41 -19.34
N THR A 572 -21.32 11.93 -20.21
CA THR A 572 -21.16 12.06 -21.67
C THR A 572 -21.76 13.38 -22.17
N GLU A 573 -22.57 14.03 -21.34
CA GLU A 573 -23.27 15.27 -21.64
C GLU A 573 -23.22 16.24 -20.45
N TYR A 574 -23.42 17.53 -20.75
CA TYR A 574 -23.64 18.53 -19.71
C TYR A 574 -25.04 18.35 -19.13
N ARG A 575 -25.16 18.40 -17.81
CA ARG A 575 -26.46 18.29 -17.13
C ARG A 575 -26.49 19.17 -15.89
N LEU A 576 -27.63 19.81 -15.63
CA LEU A 576 -27.91 20.57 -14.41
C LEU A 576 -29.18 19.98 -13.79
N ASP A 577 -29.04 19.30 -12.67
CA ASP A 577 -30.15 18.65 -11.98
C ASP A 577 -30.99 19.68 -11.22
N GLN A 578 -32.21 19.29 -10.88
CA GLN A 578 -33.07 20.08 -10.01
C GLN A 578 -32.49 20.12 -8.59
N ASN A 579 -32.36 21.31 -8.01
CA ASN A 579 -31.88 21.52 -6.65
C ASN A 579 -32.76 20.76 -5.64
N TYR A 580 -32.13 20.19 -4.61
CA TYR A 580 -32.82 19.45 -3.56
C TYR A 580 -32.33 19.85 -2.16
N PRO A 581 -33.25 20.14 -1.21
CA PRO A 581 -34.71 20.22 -1.39
C PRO A 581 -35.14 21.41 -2.28
N ASN A 582 -36.33 21.34 -2.88
CA ASN A 582 -37.01 22.46 -3.53
C ASN A 582 -38.55 22.29 -3.35
N PRO A 583 -39.23 23.14 -2.57
CA PRO A 583 -38.74 24.35 -1.92
C PRO A 583 -37.71 24.08 -0.82
N PHE A 584 -36.88 25.05 -0.46
CA PHE A 584 -35.82 24.89 0.56
C PHE A 584 -35.84 26.00 1.62
N ASN A 585 -35.35 25.68 2.82
CA ASN A 585 -35.20 26.62 3.94
C ASN A 585 -34.03 26.20 4.88
N PRO A 586 -32.98 27.02 5.09
CA PRO A 586 -32.47 28.05 4.20
C PRO A 586 -31.48 27.48 3.16
N SER A 587 -31.21 26.17 3.14
CA SER A 587 -30.18 25.56 2.29
C SER A 587 -30.69 24.52 1.29
N THR A 588 -30.09 24.48 0.10
CA THR A 588 -30.34 23.49 -0.95
C THR A 588 -29.03 23.05 -1.60
N SER A 589 -29.00 21.83 -2.15
CA SER A 589 -27.88 21.32 -2.95
C SER A 589 -28.23 21.39 -4.44
N ILE A 590 -27.31 21.88 -5.25
CA ILE A 590 -27.39 21.92 -6.71
C ILE A 590 -26.36 20.93 -7.25
N GLU A 591 -26.80 19.99 -8.08
CA GLU A 591 -25.92 19.03 -8.75
C GLU A 591 -25.81 19.30 -10.24
N TYR A 592 -24.61 19.13 -10.80
CA TYR A 592 -24.38 19.30 -12.22
C TYR A 592 -23.22 18.42 -12.72
N TYR A 593 -23.16 18.24 -14.04
CA TYR A 593 -22.28 17.28 -14.72
C TYR A 593 -21.59 17.97 -15.88
N ILE A 594 -20.29 17.71 -16.02
CA ILE A 594 -19.43 18.30 -17.02
C ILE A 594 -18.72 17.17 -17.79
N PRO A 595 -18.96 17.01 -19.10
CA PRO A 595 -18.37 15.94 -19.90
C PRO A 595 -16.97 16.27 -20.45
N LYS A 596 -16.54 17.54 -20.37
CA LYS A 596 -15.24 18.03 -20.86
C LYS A 596 -14.72 19.11 -19.93
N ALA A 597 -13.41 19.07 -19.63
CA ALA A 597 -12.79 20.07 -18.77
C ALA A 597 -12.93 21.49 -19.36
N GLY A 598 -13.16 22.48 -18.51
CA GLY A 598 -13.26 23.88 -18.93
C GLY A 598 -13.81 24.80 -17.85
N ILE A 599 -13.86 26.10 -18.16
CA ILE A 599 -14.40 27.12 -17.27
C ILE A 599 -15.89 26.90 -17.08
N VAL A 600 -16.30 26.79 -15.82
CA VAL A 600 -17.69 26.58 -15.40
C VAL A 600 -18.11 27.69 -14.45
N LYS A 601 -19.28 28.26 -14.73
CA LYS A 601 -19.94 29.26 -13.90
C LYS A 601 -21.29 28.73 -13.43
N LEU A 602 -21.52 28.74 -12.12
CA LEU A 602 -22.83 28.47 -11.52
C LEU A 602 -23.34 29.76 -10.86
N GLU A 603 -24.32 30.38 -11.49
CA GLU A 603 -24.82 31.72 -11.16
C GLU A 603 -26.25 31.66 -10.60
N ILE A 604 -26.59 32.52 -9.64
CA ILE A 604 -27.94 32.66 -9.08
C ILE A 604 -28.55 34.00 -9.48
N TYR A 605 -29.83 33.98 -9.88
CA TYR A 605 -30.61 35.12 -10.31
C TYR A 605 -31.91 35.26 -9.50
N ASN A 606 -32.34 36.50 -9.27
CA ASN A 606 -33.69 36.77 -8.74
C ASN A 606 -34.75 36.75 -9.86
N SER A 607 -36.02 36.95 -9.49
CA SER A 607 -37.15 36.98 -10.43
C SER A 607 -37.11 38.12 -11.46
N LEU A 608 -36.32 39.16 -11.22
CA LEU A 608 -36.08 40.27 -12.16
C LEU A 608 -34.90 40.00 -13.12
N GLY A 609 -34.25 38.83 -13.00
CA GLY A 609 -33.08 38.48 -13.82
C GLY A 609 -31.77 39.13 -13.37
N GLN A 610 -31.73 39.73 -12.18
CA GLN A 610 -30.50 40.29 -11.61
C GLN A 610 -29.66 39.19 -10.98
N LEU A 611 -28.35 39.20 -11.25
CA LEU A 611 -27.38 38.28 -10.63
C LEU A 611 -27.28 38.61 -9.14
N VAL A 612 -27.54 37.61 -8.29
CA VAL A 612 -27.49 37.76 -6.82
C VAL A 612 -26.31 37.03 -6.19
N ASN A 613 -25.83 35.94 -6.81
CA ASN A 613 -24.66 35.21 -6.31
C ASN A 613 -23.97 34.42 -7.42
N VAL A 614 -22.66 34.21 -7.31
CA VAL A 614 -21.88 33.29 -8.14
C VAL A 614 -21.35 32.21 -7.22
N LEU A 615 -21.89 31.00 -7.32
CA LEU A 615 -21.53 29.88 -6.45
C LEU A 615 -20.25 29.17 -6.90
N VAL A 616 -19.99 29.19 -8.22
CA VAL A 616 -18.81 28.60 -8.84
C VAL A 616 -18.39 29.50 -10.00
N GLU A 617 -17.10 29.81 -10.08
CA GLU A 617 -16.44 30.38 -11.25
C GLU A 617 -15.02 29.81 -11.28
N ASP A 618 -14.87 28.61 -11.86
CA ASP A 618 -13.61 27.87 -11.80
C ASP A 618 -13.41 26.99 -13.05
N ASN A 619 -12.17 26.61 -13.33
CA ASN A 619 -11.85 25.61 -14.34
C ASN A 619 -12.04 24.21 -13.74
N GLN A 620 -13.09 23.51 -14.19
CA GLN A 620 -13.46 22.21 -13.64
C GLN A 620 -13.16 21.10 -14.64
N ASN A 621 -12.62 19.99 -14.15
CA ASN A 621 -12.40 18.78 -14.95
C ASN A 621 -13.71 18.09 -15.32
N LYS A 622 -13.63 17.03 -16.13
CA LYS A 622 -14.77 16.17 -16.42
C LYS A 622 -15.25 15.51 -15.12
N GLY A 623 -16.52 15.66 -14.75
CA GLY A 623 -17.02 15.09 -13.51
C GLY A 623 -18.44 15.51 -13.13
N LYS A 624 -18.91 14.93 -12.02
CA LYS A 624 -20.15 15.31 -11.32
C LYS A 624 -19.78 16.20 -10.14
N TYR A 625 -20.50 17.31 -10.00
CA TYR A 625 -20.27 18.33 -8.98
C TYR A 625 -21.54 18.58 -8.17
N ARG A 626 -21.38 18.94 -6.89
CA ARG A 626 -22.46 19.33 -5.99
C ARG A 626 -22.06 20.59 -5.22
N VAL A 627 -22.92 21.60 -5.22
CA VAL A 627 -22.70 22.87 -4.54
C VAL A 627 -23.90 23.20 -3.67
N THR A 628 -23.65 23.64 -2.44
CA THR A 628 -24.70 24.04 -1.49
C THR A 628 -24.91 25.54 -1.55
N TRP A 629 -26.15 25.99 -1.69
CA TRP A 629 -26.54 27.38 -1.54
C TRP A 629 -27.40 27.57 -0.30
N ASN A 630 -27.14 28.63 0.47
CA ASN A 630 -27.78 28.93 1.75
C ASN A 630 -28.74 30.12 1.70
N GLY A 631 -29.21 30.50 0.51
CA GLY A 631 -30.16 31.60 0.33
C GLY A 631 -29.58 32.99 0.58
N LYS A 632 -28.26 33.17 0.46
CA LYS A 632 -27.57 34.46 0.62
C LYS A 632 -27.06 35.03 -0.70
N ASP A 633 -26.95 36.35 -0.78
CA ASP A 633 -26.28 37.06 -1.88
C ASP A 633 -24.74 37.03 -1.77
N SER A 634 -24.03 37.59 -2.76
CA SER A 634 -22.56 37.69 -2.76
C SER A 634 -21.98 38.50 -1.60
N TYR A 635 -22.78 39.32 -0.92
CA TYR A 635 -22.37 40.14 0.23
C TYR A 635 -22.68 39.45 1.58
N GLY A 636 -23.25 38.24 1.55
CA GLY A 636 -23.61 37.46 2.72
C GLY A 636 -24.96 37.82 3.34
N ASN A 637 -25.77 38.69 2.70
CA ASN A 637 -27.09 39.05 3.17
C ASN A 637 -28.12 37.98 2.82
N SER A 638 -29.02 37.68 3.76
CA SER A 638 -30.10 36.71 3.54
C SER A 638 -31.16 37.27 2.59
N LEU A 639 -31.49 36.52 1.55
CA LEU A 639 -32.51 36.89 0.57
C LEU A 639 -33.94 36.64 1.10
N SER A 640 -34.94 37.28 0.50
CA SER A 640 -36.36 37.10 0.86
C SER A 640 -36.93 35.77 0.33
N SER A 641 -38.00 35.25 0.94
CA SER A 641 -38.75 34.13 0.36
C SER A 641 -39.20 34.48 -1.06
N GLY A 642 -39.09 33.55 -1.99
CA GLY A 642 -39.41 33.83 -3.39
C GLY A 642 -38.76 32.88 -4.38
N VAL A 643 -39.06 33.12 -5.66
CA VAL A 643 -38.51 32.37 -6.78
C VAL A 643 -37.13 32.91 -7.15
N TYR A 644 -36.17 32.00 -7.26
CA TYR A 644 -34.84 32.25 -7.78
C TYR A 644 -34.53 31.29 -8.93
N PHE A 645 -33.54 31.64 -9.73
CA PHE A 645 -33.05 30.80 -10.82
C PHE A 645 -31.56 30.55 -10.63
N TYR A 646 -31.10 29.37 -10.99
CA TYR A 646 -29.68 29.05 -11.03
C TYR A 646 -29.32 28.57 -12.43
N ARG A 647 -28.17 29.03 -12.91
CA ARG A 647 -27.70 28.80 -14.27
C ARG A 647 -26.30 28.22 -14.27
N LEU A 648 -26.14 27.07 -14.91
CA LEU A 648 -24.85 26.50 -15.25
C LEU A 648 -24.44 27.02 -16.63
N LYS A 649 -23.27 27.66 -16.72
CA LYS A 649 -22.72 28.21 -17.95
C LYS A 649 -21.28 27.73 -18.15
N THR A 650 -21.00 27.26 -19.36
CA THR A 650 -19.66 26.90 -19.86
C THR A 650 -19.49 27.50 -21.26
N ASN A 651 -18.36 27.22 -21.92
CA ASN A 651 -18.14 27.65 -23.31
C ASN A 651 -19.13 26.98 -24.30
N GLU A 652 -19.56 25.74 -24.03
CA GLU A 652 -20.38 24.93 -24.95
C GLU A 652 -21.83 24.71 -24.46
N TYR A 653 -22.16 25.09 -23.21
CA TYR A 653 -23.45 24.77 -22.58
C TYR A 653 -23.94 25.88 -21.65
N SER A 654 -25.23 26.20 -21.72
CA SER A 654 -25.90 27.12 -20.80
C SER A 654 -27.31 26.63 -20.49
N TYR A 655 -27.60 26.32 -19.23
CA TYR A 655 -28.90 25.82 -18.80
C TYR A 655 -29.31 26.39 -17.46
N THR A 656 -30.61 26.70 -17.32
CA THR A 656 -31.17 27.39 -16.15
C THR A 656 -32.30 26.58 -15.55
N ASN A 657 -32.27 26.39 -14.24
CA ASN A 657 -33.36 25.80 -13.47
C ASN A 657 -33.92 26.82 -12.46
N LYS A 658 -35.15 26.57 -12.00
CA LYS A 658 -35.88 27.38 -11.03
C LYS A 658 -35.81 26.73 -9.64
N MET A 659 -35.71 27.54 -8.59
CA MET A 659 -35.80 27.13 -7.19
C MET A 659 -36.70 28.08 -6.37
N LEU A 660 -37.25 27.58 -5.26
CA LEU A 660 -38.15 28.31 -4.37
C LEU A 660 -37.56 28.33 -2.96
N LEU A 661 -37.15 29.52 -2.50
CA LEU A 661 -36.71 29.76 -1.14
C LEU A 661 -37.93 30.04 -0.26
N LEU A 662 -38.07 29.27 0.82
CA LEU A 662 -39.00 29.53 1.92
C LEU A 662 -38.20 29.98 3.13
N LYS A 663 -38.65 31.03 3.80
CA LYS A 663 -38.21 31.39 5.16
C LYS A 663 -39.26 30.95 6.16
#